data_AF-A0A6N1DTA0-F1
#
_entry.id   AF-A0A6N1DTA0-F1
#
_cell.length_a   1.000
_cell.length_b   1.000
_cell.length_c   1.000
_cell.angle_alpha   90.00
_cell.angle_beta   90.00
_cell.angle_gamma   90.00
#
_symmetry.space_group_name_H-M   'P 1'
#
loop_
_entity.id
_entity.type
_entity.pdbx_description
1 polymer ?
#
loop_
_entity_poly.entity_id
_entity_poly.type
_entity_poly.pdbx_seq_one_letter_code
_entity_poly.pdbx_strand_id
1 'polypeptide(L)'
;MDFVPIHMALLHTGDVLLFSGDQADINNASAGKCRLWHPETGRVTTLALSRNLFCAGHCFLSDGRLLAAGGTTHGFPGRSGADKDLHTFMPPVVGDDRGDGGGGGPGDDAGRGTGGGTGGGDSGGGGSGGGSGGDAGGGSGGGGIGDGPGSGGIGDGPGSGPVLNIAGLQPLGSHTGGWQRHADMDDRRWYPTCTTLPDGKALIVSGVRRWWFAGLPRLSGRVNKTQEIFDPDTNRLSPPQHFLDDVGLYPFVHVLPGGYLFVHYRDTTRLRDLHRNRWLPQTFHTVPVNSDGSRGTHTYDGTGACAVLPLDADGNDPHKPGVVRILLVGGSTDAKPSSGSPATDVAQVFEFVRERPQESGWRATARLHHRRFMSDATLLPNGQVLVSGGAGRGRQGHSHNGVREAELFDPADETFGRAAEAAVDRLYHSTALLMPDARVLQAGSTGHEWPADADSEANDLSLELYTPPYCRHDAPVPHGPRIRRAPSTLGYATRVTVETPDADSVVSVALLRTGSVTHTLNMDQRCVMLPIVSRTSEALTVTTPRDGWVAPPGPYMLFLIAAEGCVSHGAFVRFDAPAAAVDISPTRVNFGATPVGEVATRTVTLRNSGRDTLTLTVSEPEGGFAWDAFSITVRAGEERDVTIHFAPLGPGTHAALLRITTSAPNLPQLEVPIHGEGMQGPQPH
;
A
#
# COMPACT_ATOMS: atom_id res chain seq x y z
N MET A 1 -16.03 16.09 -7.49
CA MET A 1 -14.71 16.50 -8.02
C MET A 1 -14.88 17.08 -9.42
N ASP A 2 -13.86 17.75 -9.97
CA ASP A 2 -13.86 18.30 -11.34
C ASP A 2 -13.22 17.37 -12.39
N PHE A 3 -13.01 16.10 -12.00
CA PHE A 3 -12.40 15.03 -12.76
C PHE A 3 -12.71 13.68 -12.07
N VAL A 4 -12.50 12.56 -12.76
CA VAL A 4 -12.67 11.21 -12.19
C VAL A 4 -11.47 10.89 -11.28
N PRO A 5 -11.66 10.53 -10.00
CA PRO A 5 -10.55 10.14 -9.11
C PRO A 5 -9.99 8.74 -9.39
N ILE A 6 -9.28 8.59 -10.52
CA ILE A 6 -8.74 7.30 -11.00
C ILE A 6 -7.64 6.74 -10.08
N HIS A 7 -6.90 7.61 -9.40
CA HIS A 7 -5.91 7.26 -8.38
C HIS A 7 -6.26 7.99 -7.08
N MET A 8 -6.23 7.27 -5.95
CA MET A 8 -6.32 7.85 -4.60
C MET A 8 -5.25 7.29 -3.67
N ALA A 9 -4.72 8.13 -2.77
CA ALA A 9 -3.84 7.70 -1.69
C ALA A 9 -4.18 8.45 -0.39
N LEU A 10 -4.27 7.72 0.73
CA LEU A 10 -4.45 8.33 2.06
C LEU A 10 -3.08 8.71 2.61
N LEU A 11 -2.84 10.00 2.81
CA LEU A 11 -1.58 10.49 3.35
C LEU A 11 -1.55 10.38 4.88
N HIS A 12 -0.33 10.37 5.44
CA HIS A 12 -0.09 10.36 6.88
C HIS A 12 -0.56 11.63 7.62
N THR A 13 -1.14 12.60 6.91
CA THR A 13 -1.76 13.82 7.44
C THR A 13 -3.27 13.68 7.65
N GLY A 14 -3.89 12.60 7.18
CA GLY A 14 -5.35 12.46 7.07
C GLY A 14 -5.93 12.95 5.74
N ASP A 15 -5.13 13.65 4.93
CA ASP A 15 -5.54 14.12 3.62
C ASP A 15 -5.60 12.99 2.58
N VAL A 16 -6.51 13.09 1.62
CA VAL A 16 -6.56 12.19 0.46
C VAL A 16 -5.98 12.90 -0.76
N LEU A 17 -4.92 12.33 -1.32
CA LEU A 17 -4.37 12.74 -2.61
C LEU A 17 -5.16 12.06 -3.73
N LEU A 18 -5.79 12.83 -4.61
CA LEU A 18 -6.56 12.33 -5.76
C LEU A 18 -5.89 12.79 -7.06
N PHE A 19 -5.67 11.89 -8.03
CA PHE A 19 -5.10 12.27 -9.32
C PHE A 19 -5.55 11.41 -10.52
N SER A 20 -5.35 11.97 -11.71
CA SER A 20 -5.75 11.43 -13.01
C SER A 20 -5.00 12.20 -14.12
N GLY A 21 -5.15 11.78 -15.38
CA GLY A 21 -5.02 12.68 -16.52
C GLY A 21 -6.31 13.47 -16.78
N ASP A 22 -6.27 14.37 -17.76
CA ASP A 22 -7.47 15.05 -18.25
C ASP A 22 -8.34 14.10 -19.07
N GLN A 23 -9.64 14.09 -18.78
CA GLN A 23 -10.64 13.30 -19.51
C GLN A 23 -10.86 13.85 -20.92
N ALA A 24 -10.60 15.15 -21.15
CA ALA A 24 -10.76 15.80 -22.46
C ALA A 24 -9.57 15.54 -23.42
N ASP A 25 -8.34 15.51 -22.91
CA ASP A 25 -7.15 15.12 -23.67
C ASP A 25 -6.20 14.26 -22.84
N ILE A 26 -6.59 12.99 -22.67
CA ILE A 26 -5.82 11.98 -21.94
C ILE A 26 -4.47 11.66 -22.60
N ASN A 27 -4.27 12.09 -23.86
CA ASN A 27 -3.06 11.85 -24.63
C ASN A 27 -2.00 12.94 -24.40
N ASN A 28 -2.39 14.10 -23.84
CA ASN A 28 -1.49 15.15 -23.45
C ASN A 28 -0.67 14.73 -22.22
N ALA A 29 0.65 14.61 -22.42
CA ALA A 29 1.61 14.20 -21.41
C ALA A 29 1.75 15.16 -20.22
N SER A 30 1.19 16.36 -20.31
CA SER A 30 1.25 17.40 -19.28
C SER A 30 -0.11 17.73 -18.66
N ALA A 31 -1.23 17.25 -19.21
CA ALA A 31 -2.59 17.57 -18.74
C ALA A 31 -3.01 16.72 -17.51
N GLY A 32 -2.10 16.50 -16.56
CA GLY A 32 -2.43 15.81 -15.31
C GLY A 32 -3.34 16.67 -14.43
N LYS A 33 -4.38 16.07 -13.85
CA LYS A 33 -5.21 16.69 -12.81
C LYS A 33 -4.89 16.07 -11.45
N CYS A 34 -4.66 16.91 -10.45
CA CYS A 34 -4.39 16.49 -9.07
C CYS A 34 -5.06 17.42 -8.06
N ARG A 35 -5.58 16.83 -6.97
CA ARG A 35 -6.18 17.53 -5.83
C ARG A 35 -5.71 16.90 -4.53
N LEU A 36 -5.65 17.71 -3.48
CA LEU A 36 -5.56 17.26 -2.10
C LEU A 36 -6.90 17.58 -1.42
N TRP A 37 -7.63 16.56 -1.00
CA TRP A 37 -8.85 16.72 -0.22
C TRP A 37 -8.54 16.59 1.27
N HIS A 38 -9.10 17.48 2.08
CA HIS A 38 -8.90 17.58 3.52
C HIS A 38 -10.20 17.14 4.22
N PRO A 39 -10.39 15.85 4.57
CA PRO A 39 -11.72 15.31 4.89
C PRO A 39 -12.41 16.00 6.06
N GLU A 40 -11.66 16.35 7.11
CA GLU A 40 -12.14 17.02 8.32
C GLU A 40 -12.76 18.41 8.06
N THR A 41 -12.36 19.07 6.98
CA THR A 41 -12.78 20.45 6.64
C THR A 41 -13.58 20.54 5.34
N GLY A 42 -13.69 19.44 4.60
CA GLY A 42 -14.21 19.41 3.23
C GLY A 42 -13.37 20.16 2.19
N ARG A 43 -12.30 20.87 2.58
CA ARG A 43 -11.47 21.71 1.69
C ARG A 43 -10.82 20.87 0.60
N VAL A 44 -10.73 21.42 -0.61
CA VAL A 44 -10.01 20.84 -1.74
C VAL A 44 -8.94 21.83 -2.21
N THR A 45 -7.68 21.40 -2.22
CA THR A 45 -6.53 22.16 -2.71
C THR A 45 -6.11 21.66 -4.09
N THR A 46 -5.95 22.57 -5.06
CA THR A 46 -5.44 22.23 -6.40
C THR A 46 -3.93 22.05 -6.38
N LEU A 47 -3.45 20.93 -6.92
CA LEU A 47 -2.03 20.62 -7.05
C LEU A 47 -1.62 20.60 -8.52
N ALA A 48 -0.48 21.21 -8.82
CA ALA A 48 0.11 21.17 -10.16
C ALA A 48 0.77 19.81 -10.44
N LEU A 49 0.64 19.34 -11.68
CA LEU A 49 1.36 18.19 -12.22
C LEU A 49 2.23 18.64 -13.40
N SER A 50 3.49 18.19 -13.41
CA SER A 50 4.39 18.36 -14.55
C SER A 50 4.26 17.23 -15.59
N ARG A 51 3.53 16.16 -15.24
CA ARG A 51 3.31 14.95 -16.03
C ARG A 51 1.93 14.35 -15.78
N ASN A 52 1.40 13.70 -16.82
CA ASN A 52 0.14 12.96 -16.76
C ASN A 52 0.37 11.56 -16.14
N LEU A 53 0.15 11.46 -14.83
CA LEU A 53 0.35 10.23 -14.04
C LEU A 53 -0.75 9.16 -14.23
N PHE A 54 -1.68 9.35 -15.18
CA PHE A 54 -2.69 8.35 -15.52
C PHE A 54 -2.06 7.00 -15.85
N CYS A 55 -2.59 5.93 -15.24
CA CYS A 55 -2.13 4.54 -15.38
C CYS A 55 -0.73 4.26 -14.80
N ALA A 56 -0.20 5.13 -13.93
CA ALA A 56 0.99 4.83 -13.14
C ALA A 56 0.73 3.67 -12.14
N GLY A 57 1.81 3.09 -11.63
CA GLY A 57 1.79 2.30 -10.39
C GLY A 57 2.31 3.14 -9.24
N HIS A 58 1.90 2.86 -8.01
CA HIS A 58 2.27 3.68 -6.85
C HIS A 58 2.36 2.88 -5.54
N CYS A 59 3.29 3.25 -4.67
CA CYS A 59 3.37 2.70 -3.31
C CYS A 59 4.01 3.69 -2.33
N PHE A 60 3.66 3.60 -1.04
CA PHE A 60 4.25 4.44 0.02
C PHE A 60 5.66 3.96 0.40
N LEU A 61 6.64 4.86 0.33
CA LEU A 61 8.03 4.64 0.76
C LEU A 61 8.14 4.63 2.29
N SER A 62 9.29 4.15 2.79
CA SER A 62 9.60 4.08 4.23
C SER A 62 9.48 5.42 4.98
N ASP A 63 9.81 6.51 4.31
CA ASP A 63 9.72 7.86 4.86
C ASP A 63 8.27 8.41 4.86
N GLY A 64 7.38 7.85 4.05
CA GLY A 64 6.00 8.27 3.87
C GLY A 64 5.72 9.07 2.60
N ARG A 65 6.73 9.29 1.74
CA ARG A 65 6.51 9.74 0.35
C ARG A 65 5.67 8.72 -0.41
N LEU A 66 4.70 9.18 -1.20
CA LEU A 66 4.06 8.31 -2.19
C LEU A 66 4.93 8.28 -3.46
N LEU A 67 5.46 7.12 -3.85
CA LEU A 67 6.10 6.92 -5.14
C LEU A 67 5.03 6.74 -6.23
N ALA A 68 5.21 7.32 -7.42
CA ALA A 68 4.43 7.04 -8.62
C ALA A 68 5.38 6.77 -9.81
N ALA A 69 5.23 5.61 -10.45
CA ALA A 69 6.11 5.11 -11.50
C ALA A 69 5.39 4.94 -12.85
N GLY A 70 5.97 5.54 -13.89
CA GLY A 70 5.43 5.51 -15.24
C GLY A 70 4.24 6.43 -15.40
N GLY A 71 3.28 6.02 -16.22
CA GLY A 71 2.10 6.82 -16.56
C GLY A 71 2.05 7.15 -18.06
N THR A 72 1.46 8.29 -18.42
CA THR A 72 1.09 8.60 -19.80
C THR A 72 1.93 9.72 -20.41
N THR A 73 2.61 9.41 -21.52
CA THR A 73 3.55 10.30 -22.22
C THR A 73 3.20 10.50 -23.69
N HIS A 74 3.88 11.43 -24.37
CA HIS A 74 3.69 11.68 -25.80
C HIS A 74 4.94 11.29 -26.61
N GLY A 75 4.76 10.43 -27.62
CA GLY A 75 5.75 10.17 -28.66
C GLY A 75 5.57 11.07 -29.88
N PHE A 76 6.65 11.72 -30.32
CA PHE A 76 6.70 12.47 -31.58
C PHE A 76 6.35 11.58 -32.80
N PRO A 77 5.56 12.08 -33.78
CA PRO A 77 4.44 13.00 -33.64
C PRO A 77 3.09 12.25 -33.57
N GLY A 78 2.12 12.81 -32.85
CA GLY A 78 0.71 12.38 -32.93
C GLY A 78 0.33 11.05 -32.27
N ARG A 79 1.15 10.45 -31.39
CA ARG A 79 0.72 9.29 -30.57
C ARG A 79 1.13 9.39 -29.10
N SER A 80 0.20 9.11 -28.20
CA SER A 80 0.46 8.83 -26.78
C SER A 80 1.21 7.51 -26.58
N GLY A 81 1.77 7.31 -25.40
CA GLY A 81 2.62 6.17 -25.06
C GLY A 81 2.76 5.99 -23.55
N ALA A 82 3.37 4.87 -23.17
CA ALA A 82 3.80 4.63 -21.78
C ALA A 82 4.97 5.55 -21.43
N ASP A 83 4.97 6.12 -20.23
CA ASP A 83 6.07 6.93 -19.70
C ASP A 83 7.13 6.07 -18.97
N LYS A 84 8.33 6.62 -18.84
CA LYS A 84 9.44 6.13 -18.02
C LYS A 84 9.71 7.02 -16.80
N ASP A 85 9.05 8.19 -16.71
CA ASP A 85 9.21 9.13 -15.61
C ASP A 85 8.83 8.50 -14.25
N LEU A 86 9.55 8.92 -13.21
CA LEU A 86 9.37 8.48 -11.82
C LEU A 86 9.20 9.72 -10.93
N HIS A 87 8.22 9.68 -10.02
CA HIS A 87 7.90 10.81 -9.15
C HIS A 87 7.68 10.38 -7.70
N THR A 88 7.92 11.27 -6.75
CA THR A 88 7.43 11.14 -5.36
C THR A 88 6.61 12.34 -4.95
N PHE A 89 5.52 12.12 -4.20
CA PHE A 89 4.74 13.17 -3.56
C PHE A 89 5.04 13.29 -2.06
N MET A 90 5.14 14.52 -1.56
CA MET A 90 4.97 14.87 -0.14
C MET A 90 3.80 15.82 0.03
N PRO A 91 2.96 15.69 1.08
CA PRO A 91 2.01 16.74 1.44
C PRO A 91 2.74 18.08 1.68
N PRO A 92 2.20 19.21 1.20
CA PRO A 92 2.67 20.54 1.62
C PRO A 92 2.58 20.69 3.14
N VAL A 93 3.63 21.25 3.76
CA VAL A 93 3.54 21.70 5.15
C VAL A 93 2.53 22.83 5.20
N VAL A 94 1.43 22.64 5.93
CA VAL A 94 0.46 23.69 6.20
C VAL A 94 1.12 24.73 7.08
N GLY A 95 1.40 25.90 6.52
CA GLY A 95 1.67 27.10 7.32
C GLY A 95 0.42 27.41 8.14
N ASP A 96 0.61 27.78 9.41
CA ASP A 96 -0.51 28.12 10.29
C ASP A 96 -1.06 29.49 9.90
N ASP A 97 -1.96 29.53 8.90
CA ASP A 97 -2.66 30.73 8.37
C ASP A 97 -3.65 31.34 9.39
N ARG A 98 -3.34 31.22 10.68
CA ARG A 98 -3.84 32.10 11.75
C ARG A 98 -3.18 33.46 11.59
N GLY A 99 -3.69 34.25 10.65
CA GLY A 99 -3.28 35.64 10.47
C GLY A 99 -3.28 36.40 11.80
N ASP A 100 -2.23 37.16 12.05
CA ASP A 100 -1.92 37.82 13.32
C ASP A 100 -2.81 39.05 13.53
N GLY A 101 -4.09 38.81 13.80
CA GLY A 101 -5.06 39.80 14.25
C GLY A 101 -4.60 40.42 15.58
N GLY A 102 -3.85 41.52 15.49
CA GLY A 102 -3.13 42.16 16.59
C GLY A 102 -4.01 42.68 17.72
N GLY A 103 -4.41 41.78 18.63
CA GLY A 103 -5.09 42.11 19.88
C GLY A 103 -4.14 42.73 20.90
N GLY A 104 -3.98 44.05 20.85
CA GLY A 104 -3.15 44.80 21.81
C GLY A 104 -3.73 44.75 23.23
N GLY A 105 -3.06 44.03 24.13
CA GLY A 105 -3.26 44.12 25.58
C GLY A 105 -2.34 45.18 26.20
N PRO A 106 -2.80 45.95 27.21
CA PRO A 106 -1.98 47.01 27.82
C PRO A 106 -0.89 46.43 28.72
N GLY A 107 0.32 46.97 28.59
CA GLY A 107 1.44 46.72 29.49
C GLY A 107 2.05 48.03 29.95
N ASP A 108 1.72 48.46 31.17
CA ASP A 108 2.42 49.54 31.85
C ASP A 108 3.81 49.05 32.32
N ASP A 109 4.89 49.66 31.83
CA ASP A 109 5.97 50.12 32.73
C ASP A 109 6.86 51.19 32.08
N ALA A 110 7.61 51.94 32.88
CA ALA A 110 8.34 53.14 32.47
C ALA A 110 9.83 52.90 32.14
N GLY A 111 10.26 53.30 30.94
CA GLY A 111 11.67 53.24 30.51
C GLY A 111 12.10 54.43 29.66
N ARG A 112 13.05 55.24 30.15
CA ARG A 112 13.60 56.41 29.43
C ARG A 112 14.67 55.99 28.41
N GLY A 113 14.63 56.56 27.20
CA GLY A 113 15.73 56.49 26.23
C GLY A 113 15.54 57.48 25.06
N THR A 114 16.56 58.27 24.73
CA THR A 114 16.46 59.40 23.78
C THR A 114 17.39 59.29 22.58
N GLY A 115 16.90 59.65 21.40
CA GLY A 115 17.69 59.93 20.18
C GLY A 115 17.47 58.94 19.04
N GLY A 116 17.66 59.30 17.76
CA GLY A 116 17.94 60.64 17.22
C GLY A 116 18.77 60.60 15.93
N GLY A 117 18.26 61.21 14.85
CA GLY A 117 18.90 61.28 13.51
C GLY A 117 18.38 60.19 12.55
N THR A 118 17.93 60.42 11.30
CA THR A 118 18.18 61.37 10.18
C THR A 118 19.27 60.94 9.18
N GLY A 119 18.87 60.80 7.92
CA GLY A 119 19.71 60.45 6.77
C GLY A 119 19.08 59.28 5.99
N GLY A 120 18.81 59.32 4.68
CA GLY A 120 19.03 60.38 3.69
C GLY A 120 19.91 59.88 2.54
N GLY A 121 19.32 59.68 1.35
CA GLY A 121 20.01 59.15 0.17
C GLY A 121 19.04 58.92 -0.98
N ASP A 122 18.99 59.88 -1.91
CA ASP A 122 18.21 59.85 -3.15
C ASP A 122 19.11 59.48 -4.35
N SER A 123 18.55 59.46 -5.56
CA SER A 123 19.11 59.17 -6.90
C SER A 123 19.14 57.70 -7.35
N GLY A 124 18.86 57.41 -8.63
CA GLY A 124 18.28 58.30 -9.64
C GLY A 124 18.35 57.80 -11.09
N GLY A 125 17.33 58.16 -11.89
CA GLY A 125 17.28 57.98 -13.35
C GLY A 125 16.79 56.60 -13.84
N GLY A 126 16.17 56.49 -15.03
CA GLY A 126 15.69 57.55 -15.91
C GLY A 126 15.55 57.13 -17.38
N GLY A 127 14.41 57.44 -18.01
CA GLY A 127 14.14 57.24 -19.46
C GLY A 127 13.58 55.85 -19.80
N SER A 128 12.41 55.60 -20.41
CA SER A 128 11.42 56.36 -21.23
C SER A 128 11.52 56.15 -22.75
N GLY A 129 10.45 55.59 -23.34
CA GLY A 129 10.21 55.51 -24.79
C GLY A 129 9.59 54.16 -25.21
N GLY A 130 8.53 54.09 -26.01
CA GLY A 130 7.68 55.18 -26.51
C GLY A 130 7.04 54.85 -27.86
N GLY A 131 5.70 54.89 -27.93
CA GLY A 131 4.92 54.74 -29.16
C GLY A 131 4.22 53.36 -29.28
N SER A 132 2.93 53.17 -29.60
CA SER A 132 1.70 53.99 -29.83
C SER A 132 1.06 53.67 -31.19
N GLY A 133 -0.25 53.41 -31.19
CA GLY A 133 -1.08 53.23 -32.39
C GLY A 133 -1.58 51.78 -32.55
N GLY A 134 -2.88 51.51 -32.70
CA GLY A 134 -4.04 52.40 -32.54
C GLY A 134 -5.24 51.93 -33.37
N ASP A 135 -6.44 52.04 -32.78
CA ASP A 135 -7.77 52.16 -33.41
C ASP A 135 -8.27 51.06 -34.39
N ALA A 136 -9.57 50.82 -34.57
CA ALA A 136 -10.76 51.08 -33.73
C ALA A 136 -11.98 50.30 -34.29
N GLY A 137 -13.04 50.18 -33.48
CA GLY A 137 -14.40 49.88 -33.95
C GLY A 137 -14.88 48.42 -33.78
N GLY A 138 -16.12 48.16 -33.36
CA GLY A 138 -17.10 49.13 -32.81
C GLY A 138 -18.53 48.60 -32.73
N GLY A 139 -19.17 48.75 -31.55
CA GLY A 139 -20.61 48.57 -31.33
C GLY A 139 -21.10 47.11 -31.23
N SER A 140 -22.30 46.86 -30.66
CA SER A 140 -23.17 47.77 -29.89
C SER A 140 -24.34 47.02 -29.21
N GLY A 141 -24.57 47.28 -27.92
CA GLY A 141 -25.84 46.99 -27.21
C GLY A 141 -26.02 45.55 -26.69
N GLY A 142 -26.75 45.34 -25.58
CA GLY A 142 -27.29 46.35 -24.66
C GLY A 142 -28.29 45.79 -23.64
N GLY A 143 -28.23 46.29 -22.40
CA GLY A 143 -29.15 45.98 -21.29
C GLY A 143 -28.69 44.83 -20.38
N GLY A 144 -28.88 44.90 -19.05
CA GLY A 144 -29.28 46.08 -18.26
C GLY A 144 -29.83 45.79 -16.87
N ILE A 145 -29.03 46.09 -15.83
CA ILE A 145 -29.38 46.46 -14.43
C ILE A 145 -30.38 45.62 -13.59
N GLY A 146 -29.98 45.35 -12.34
CA GLY A 146 -30.82 44.62 -11.36
C GLY A 146 -30.17 44.43 -9.98
N ASP A 147 -29.58 45.47 -9.39
CA ASP A 147 -28.99 45.43 -8.04
C ASP A 147 -30.06 45.45 -6.91
N GLY A 148 -29.80 44.75 -5.79
CA GLY A 148 -30.65 44.81 -4.59
C GLY A 148 -30.33 43.73 -3.53
N PRO A 149 -29.92 44.07 -2.29
CA PRO A 149 -29.41 43.10 -1.32
C PRO A 149 -30.39 42.72 -0.19
N GLY A 150 -30.11 41.61 0.51
CA GLY A 150 -30.75 41.24 1.78
C GLY A 150 -29.91 40.22 2.57
N SER A 151 -29.66 40.47 3.85
CA SER A 151 -28.82 39.65 4.73
C SER A 151 -29.44 39.48 6.13
N GLY A 152 -29.12 38.38 6.83
CA GLY A 152 -29.41 38.22 8.27
C GLY A 152 -29.63 36.78 8.76
N GLY A 153 -28.95 36.39 9.86
CA GLY A 153 -29.07 35.08 10.55
C GLY A 153 -28.34 33.95 9.82
N ILE A 154 -27.28 33.29 10.33
CA ILE A 154 -26.82 33.01 11.71
C ILE A 154 -27.83 32.19 12.53
N GLY A 155 -27.45 30.94 12.78
CA GLY A 155 -28.04 30.00 13.74
C GLY A 155 -26.97 28.96 14.11
N ASP A 156 -26.88 28.58 15.39
CA ASP A 156 -25.66 28.02 15.98
C ASP A 156 -25.50 26.49 15.88
N GLY A 157 -24.24 26.03 15.82
CA GLY A 157 -23.84 24.63 16.10
C GLY A 157 -24.01 23.65 14.93
N PRO A 158 -23.33 22.49 14.96
CA PRO A 158 -22.78 21.82 16.14
C PRO A 158 -21.32 22.16 16.47
N GLY A 159 -20.89 21.79 17.68
CA GLY A 159 -19.57 22.13 18.20
C GLY A 159 -18.41 21.39 17.50
N SER A 160 -17.24 22.01 17.53
CA SER A 160 -15.98 21.38 17.13
C SER A 160 -15.77 20.07 17.89
N GLY A 161 -15.68 18.95 17.17
CA GLY A 161 -15.16 17.71 17.72
C GLY A 161 -13.73 17.89 18.27
N PRO A 162 -13.26 17.00 19.15
CA PRO A 162 -11.91 17.11 19.69
C PRO A 162 -10.89 16.96 18.56
N VAL A 163 -10.24 18.07 18.18
CA VAL A 163 -9.13 18.08 17.23
C VAL A 163 -8.02 17.20 17.80
N LEU A 164 -7.89 15.97 17.28
CA LEU A 164 -6.88 15.05 17.75
C LEU A 164 -5.51 15.52 17.24
N ASN A 165 -4.50 15.43 18.10
CA ASN A 165 -3.28 16.20 17.91
C ASN A 165 -2.39 15.57 16.82
N ILE A 166 -2.43 16.09 15.58
CA ILE A 166 -1.61 15.66 14.43
C ILE A 166 -0.10 15.97 14.65
N ALA A 167 0.24 16.73 15.71
CA ALA A 167 1.60 17.08 16.12
C ALA A 167 2.43 15.87 16.60
N GLY A 168 2.90 15.04 15.66
CA GLY A 168 3.75 13.88 15.94
C GLY A 168 4.66 13.42 14.79
N LEU A 169 4.27 13.64 13.53
CA LEU A 169 5.11 13.34 12.36
C LEU A 169 5.80 14.64 11.89
N GLN A 170 7.11 14.75 12.09
CA GLN A 170 7.87 15.92 11.64
C GLN A 170 7.98 16.00 10.11
N PRO A 171 7.98 17.20 9.52
CA PRO A 171 8.31 17.39 8.11
C PRO A 171 9.68 16.82 7.76
N LEU A 172 9.75 16.05 6.68
CA LEU A 172 10.99 15.46 6.19
C LEU A 172 11.86 16.51 5.49
N GLY A 173 12.74 17.16 6.26
CA GLY A 173 13.74 18.08 5.71
C GLY A 173 13.17 19.31 5.01
N SER A 174 13.99 19.96 4.19
CA SER A 174 13.66 21.24 3.53
C SER A 174 12.87 21.07 2.22
N HIS A 175 11.95 20.10 2.15
CA HIS A 175 11.13 19.87 0.98
C HIS A 175 9.89 20.77 0.98
N THR A 176 9.83 21.72 0.05
CA THR A 176 8.56 22.35 -0.35
C THR A 176 7.66 21.26 -0.94
N GLY A 177 6.59 20.89 -0.23
CA GLY A 177 5.74 19.75 -0.60
C GLY A 177 5.03 19.91 -1.95
N GLY A 178 4.60 18.80 -2.52
CA GLY A 178 4.19 18.66 -3.91
C GLY A 178 4.82 17.44 -4.57
N TRP A 179 4.79 17.39 -5.91
CA TRP A 179 5.39 16.33 -6.72
C TRP A 179 6.85 16.66 -7.09
N GLN A 180 7.77 15.79 -6.69
CA GLN A 180 9.17 15.79 -7.14
C GLN A 180 9.37 14.72 -8.22
N ARG A 181 10.06 15.06 -9.33
CA ARG A 181 10.49 14.10 -10.36
C ARG A 181 11.91 13.60 -10.06
N HIS A 182 12.16 12.32 -10.33
CA HIS A 182 13.44 11.64 -10.16
C HIS A 182 14.10 11.31 -11.50
N ALA A 183 15.18 10.53 -11.47
CA ALA A 183 15.74 9.89 -12.65
C ALA A 183 14.75 8.88 -13.26
N ASP A 184 14.80 8.74 -14.58
CA ASP A 184 13.87 7.93 -15.37
C ASP A 184 14.17 6.43 -15.23
N MET A 185 13.14 5.59 -15.39
CA MET A 185 13.28 4.14 -15.59
C MET A 185 13.95 3.82 -16.93
N ASP A 186 14.61 2.66 -16.99
CA ASP A 186 15.30 2.15 -18.19
C ASP A 186 14.34 1.96 -19.37
N ASP A 187 13.17 1.38 -19.12
CA ASP A 187 12.09 1.26 -20.10
C ASP A 187 10.72 1.58 -19.49
N ARG A 188 9.81 1.99 -20.37
CA ARG A 188 8.51 2.58 -20.07
C ARG A 188 7.57 1.59 -19.40
N ARG A 189 6.66 2.13 -18.57
CA ARG A 189 5.64 1.38 -17.85
C ARG A 189 4.29 2.12 -17.81
N TRP A 190 3.24 1.42 -18.21
CA TRP A 190 1.84 1.84 -18.16
C TRP A 190 1.03 0.63 -17.68
N TYR A 191 0.32 0.75 -16.56
CA TYR A 191 -0.11 -0.36 -15.69
C TYR A 191 1.01 -1.23 -15.05
N PRO A 192 2.08 -0.65 -14.47
CA PRO A 192 2.98 -1.39 -13.59
C PRO A 192 2.39 -1.56 -12.18
N THR A 193 2.81 -2.60 -11.48
CA THR A 193 2.59 -2.70 -10.02
C THR A 193 3.83 -2.22 -9.30
N CYS A 194 3.64 -1.44 -8.23
CA CYS A 194 4.67 -1.07 -7.26
C CYS A 194 4.39 -1.78 -5.94
N THR A 195 5.42 -2.12 -5.17
CA THR A 195 5.26 -2.58 -3.78
C THR A 195 6.47 -2.19 -2.96
N THR A 196 6.27 -1.86 -1.68
CA THR A 196 7.35 -1.48 -0.78
C THR A 196 7.94 -2.70 -0.09
N LEU A 197 9.26 -2.81 -0.14
CA LEU A 197 10.06 -3.90 0.41
C LEU A 197 10.35 -3.69 1.90
N PRO A 198 10.74 -4.74 2.65
CA PRO A 198 11.05 -4.67 4.08
C PRO A 198 12.17 -3.69 4.45
N ASP A 199 13.07 -3.39 3.51
CA ASP A 199 14.17 -2.43 3.66
C ASP A 199 13.78 -0.99 3.30
N GLY A 200 12.49 -0.75 3.02
CA GLY A 200 11.92 0.56 2.69
C GLY A 200 12.00 0.97 1.21
N LYS A 201 12.66 0.17 0.36
CA LYS A 201 12.77 0.45 -1.08
C LYS A 201 11.49 0.06 -1.82
N ALA A 202 11.25 0.64 -2.98
CA ALA A 202 10.09 0.30 -3.80
C ALA A 202 10.47 -0.59 -4.99
N LEU A 203 9.86 -1.77 -5.08
CA LEU A 203 9.96 -2.67 -6.23
C LEU A 203 8.92 -2.29 -7.28
N ILE A 204 9.37 -2.04 -8.52
CA ILE A 204 8.54 -1.65 -9.67
C ILE A 204 8.58 -2.76 -10.71
N VAL A 205 7.41 -3.29 -11.13
CA VAL A 205 7.32 -4.43 -12.07
C VAL A 205 6.22 -4.26 -13.12
N SER A 206 6.38 -4.95 -14.25
CA SER A 206 5.41 -4.96 -15.36
C SER A 206 5.11 -3.57 -15.96
N GLY A 207 3.93 -3.40 -16.56
CA GLY A 207 3.48 -2.29 -17.39
C GLY A 207 3.80 -2.50 -18.87
N VAL A 208 3.00 -1.96 -19.81
CA VAL A 208 3.37 -1.98 -21.24
C VAL A 208 4.43 -0.93 -21.56
N ARG A 209 5.29 -1.25 -22.53
CA ARG A 209 6.32 -0.33 -23.07
C ARG A 209 5.77 0.63 -24.14
N ARG A 210 4.58 0.36 -24.70
CA ARG A 210 3.94 1.17 -25.77
C ARG A 210 2.41 0.98 -25.79
N TRP A 211 1.70 2.03 -26.22
CA TRP A 211 0.23 2.12 -26.27
C TRP A 211 -0.48 1.00 -27.07
N TRP A 212 -1.77 0.80 -26.75
CA TRP A 212 -2.58 -0.36 -27.13
C TRP A 212 -3.47 -0.17 -28.38
N PHE A 213 -3.99 1.03 -28.64
CA PHE A 213 -5.02 1.28 -29.66
C PHE A 213 -4.52 1.10 -31.12
N ALA A 214 -4.58 -0.15 -31.60
CA ALA A 214 -4.28 -0.51 -33.00
C ALA A 214 -4.99 -1.81 -33.47
N GLY A 215 -5.94 -2.36 -32.70
CA GLY A 215 -6.68 -3.59 -33.07
C GLY A 215 -5.84 -4.87 -33.17
N LEU A 216 -4.56 -4.84 -32.76
CA LEU A 216 -3.65 -5.99 -32.87
C LEU A 216 -3.85 -6.96 -31.70
N PRO A 217 -4.20 -8.25 -31.93
CA PRO A 217 -4.74 -9.15 -30.90
C PRO A 217 -3.68 -9.75 -29.95
N ARG A 218 -2.60 -9.03 -29.64
CA ARG A 218 -1.45 -9.55 -28.85
C ARG A 218 -0.78 -8.47 -27.98
N LEU A 219 -0.96 -8.57 -26.67
CA LEU A 219 -0.10 -7.93 -25.64
C LEU A 219 1.24 -8.66 -25.46
N SER A 220 1.33 -9.93 -25.85
CA SER A 220 2.53 -10.76 -25.77
C SER A 220 3.70 -10.10 -26.52
N GLY A 221 4.78 -9.79 -25.81
CA GLY A 221 5.95 -9.09 -26.35
C GLY A 221 5.91 -7.55 -26.22
N ARG A 222 4.92 -6.97 -25.54
CA ARG A 222 4.86 -5.51 -25.23
C ARG A 222 4.87 -5.17 -23.75
N VAL A 223 4.63 -6.14 -22.87
CA VAL A 223 4.75 -6.00 -21.41
C VAL A 223 6.22 -5.92 -21.01
N ASN A 224 6.55 -5.08 -20.04
CA ASN A 224 7.90 -4.90 -19.52
C ASN A 224 8.26 -6.05 -18.57
N LYS A 225 9.12 -6.95 -19.07
CA LYS A 225 9.58 -8.16 -18.36
C LYS A 225 10.60 -7.90 -17.24
N THR A 226 10.99 -6.64 -17.02
CA THR A 226 11.99 -6.28 -16.00
C THR A 226 11.35 -5.80 -14.70
N GLN A 227 12.11 -5.96 -13.63
CA GLN A 227 11.98 -5.22 -12.39
C GLN A 227 13.04 -4.12 -12.30
N GLU A 228 12.70 -3.04 -11.61
CA GLU A 228 13.63 -2.02 -11.10
C GLU A 228 13.29 -1.75 -9.63
N ILE A 229 14.27 -1.37 -8.82
CA ILE A 229 14.07 -1.02 -7.40
C ILE A 229 14.47 0.45 -7.19
N PHE A 230 13.55 1.27 -6.68
CA PHE A 230 13.84 2.63 -6.26
C PHE A 230 14.27 2.68 -4.79
N ASP A 231 15.44 3.26 -4.56
CA ASP A 231 16.06 3.49 -3.27
C ASP A 231 15.79 4.94 -2.82
N PRO A 232 14.99 5.16 -1.75
CA PRO A 232 14.56 6.51 -1.35
C PRO A 232 15.66 7.32 -0.63
N ASP A 233 16.62 6.65 0.01
CA ASP A 233 17.73 7.29 0.75
C ASP A 233 18.76 7.88 -0.24
N THR A 234 19.02 7.19 -1.36
CA THR A 234 19.94 7.66 -2.43
C THR A 234 19.22 8.35 -3.59
N ASN A 235 17.90 8.24 -3.68
CA ASN A 235 17.04 8.68 -4.80
C ASN A 235 17.50 8.11 -6.16
N ARG A 236 17.77 6.80 -6.21
CA ARG A 236 18.27 6.09 -7.40
C ARG A 236 17.42 4.85 -7.72
N LEU A 237 17.35 4.51 -8.99
CA LEU A 237 16.90 3.20 -9.45
C LEU A 237 18.07 2.22 -9.55
N SER A 238 17.81 0.95 -9.25
CA SER A 238 18.70 -0.15 -9.62
C SER A 238 18.77 -0.29 -11.15
N PRO A 239 19.85 -0.87 -11.71
CA PRO A 239 19.81 -1.40 -13.06
C PRO A 239 18.62 -2.36 -13.25
N PRO A 240 18.03 -2.45 -14.45
CA PRO A 240 16.92 -3.34 -14.72
C PRO A 240 17.35 -4.81 -14.61
N GLN A 241 16.53 -5.62 -13.95
CA GLN A 241 16.74 -7.08 -13.83
C GLN A 241 15.56 -7.82 -14.45
N HIS A 242 15.77 -9.06 -14.93
CA HIS A 242 14.66 -9.92 -15.35
C HIS A 242 13.69 -10.20 -14.17
N PHE A 243 12.39 -10.22 -14.46
CA PHE A 243 11.34 -10.55 -13.49
C PHE A 243 10.59 -11.82 -13.91
N LEU A 244 9.74 -11.73 -14.94
CA LEU A 244 8.93 -12.83 -15.49
C LEU A 244 8.67 -12.59 -16.99
N ASP A 245 8.54 -13.67 -17.75
CA ASP A 245 8.37 -13.63 -19.22
C ASP A 245 6.92 -13.54 -19.72
N ASP A 246 5.98 -13.86 -18.85
CA ASP A 246 4.57 -14.14 -19.12
C ASP A 246 3.61 -13.26 -18.31
N VAL A 247 4.14 -12.42 -17.41
CA VAL A 247 3.40 -11.53 -16.51
C VAL A 247 2.38 -10.63 -17.22
N GLY A 248 1.23 -10.41 -16.57
CA GLY A 248 0.17 -9.50 -17.02
C GLY A 248 0.39 -8.04 -16.62
N LEU A 249 -0.56 -7.17 -16.94
CA LEU A 249 -0.61 -5.79 -16.48
C LEU A 249 -1.30 -5.71 -15.12
N TYR A 250 -0.89 -4.76 -14.26
CA TYR A 250 -1.24 -4.72 -12.83
C TYR A 250 -1.29 -6.12 -12.17
N PRO A 251 -0.18 -6.90 -12.19
CA PRO A 251 -0.12 -8.16 -11.45
C PRO A 251 -0.30 -7.89 -9.95
N PHE A 252 -0.94 -8.78 -9.22
CA PHE A 252 -1.03 -8.65 -7.76
C PHE A 252 0.31 -9.08 -7.15
N VAL A 253 0.97 -8.16 -6.47
CA VAL A 253 2.31 -8.34 -5.93
C VAL A 253 2.29 -7.99 -4.45
N HIS A 254 2.66 -8.94 -3.60
CA HIS A 254 2.66 -8.78 -2.16
C HIS A 254 3.93 -9.35 -1.53
N VAL A 255 4.62 -8.56 -0.70
CA VAL A 255 5.68 -9.05 0.20
C VAL A 255 5.04 -9.91 1.29
N LEU A 256 5.52 -11.15 1.48
CA LEU A 256 5.02 -12.07 2.49
C LEU A 256 6.03 -12.27 3.64
N PRO A 257 5.55 -12.48 4.87
CA PRO A 257 6.34 -12.92 6.02
C PRO A 257 7.33 -14.04 5.69
N GLY A 258 8.57 -13.91 6.16
CA GLY A 258 9.62 -14.93 6.00
C GLY A 258 10.33 -14.93 4.65
N GLY A 259 10.39 -13.79 3.95
CA GLY A 259 11.32 -13.61 2.83
C GLY A 259 10.76 -13.75 1.43
N TYR A 260 9.44 -13.78 1.24
CA TYR A 260 8.84 -14.16 -0.04
C TYR A 260 8.12 -13.02 -0.76
N LEU A 261 8.08 -13.08 -2.08
CA LEU A 261 7.22 -12.27 -2.93
C LEU A 261 6.15 -13.17 -3.56
N PHE A 262 4.88 -12.88 -3.29
CA PHE A 262 3.74 -13.41 -4.02
C PHE A 262 3.52 -12.58 -5.29
N VAL A 263 3.36 -13.25 -6.44
CA VAL A 263 3.12 -12.61 -7.73
C VAL A 263 2.05 -13.39 -8.49
N HIS A 264 0.86 -12.80 -8.64
CA HIS A 264 -0.28 -13.39 -9.34
C HIS A 264 -0.63 -12.62 -10.61
N TYR A 265 -0.92 -13.36 -11.69
CA TYR A 265 -1.32 -12.83 -12.99
C TYR A 265 -2.14 -13.87 -13.79
N ARG A 266 -3.23 -13.42 -14.40
CA ARG A 266 -4.25 -14.25 -15.06
C ARG A 266 -4.92 -15.23 -14.11
N ASP A 267 -4.51 -16.49 -14.17
CA ASP A 267 -4.87 -17.60 -13.30
C ASP A 267 -3.66 -18.11 -12.49
N THR A 268 -2.48 -17.58 -12.80
CA THR A 268 -1.16 -18.16 -12.51
C THR A 268 -0.48 -17.39 -11.38
N THR A 269 0.18 -18.12 -10.49
CA THR A 269 0.81 -17.60 -9.28
C THR A 269 2.21 -18.15 -9.13
N ARG A 270 3.17 -17.25 -8.90
CA ARG A 270 4.58 -17.57 -8.67
C ARG A 270 5.02 -17.00 -7.32
N LEU A 271 5.89 -17.75 -6.64
CA LEU A 271 6.54 -17.33 -5.40
C LEU A 271 8.03 -17.13 -5.66
N ARG A 272 8.61 -16.06 -5.12
CA ARG A 272 10.05 -15.78 -5.16
C ARG A 272 10.61 -15.67 -3.75
N ASP A 273 11.66 -16.42 -3.47
CA ASP A 273 12.53 -16.22 -2.32
C ASP A 273 13.37 -14.97 -2.58
N LEU A 274 13.16 -13.90 -1.81
CA LEU A 274 13.86 -12.63 -1.95
C LEU A 274 15.20 -12.61 -1.20
N HIS A 275 15.40 -13.47 -0.18
CA HIS A 275 16.73 -13.65 0.42
C HIS A 275 17.69 -14.30 -0.60
N ARG A 276 17.24 -15.36 -1.29
CA ARG A 276 18.04 -16.05 -2.34
C ARG A 276 17.89 -15.46 -3.74
N ASN A 277 17.12 -14.37 -3.88
CA ASN A 277 16.77 -13.73 -5.15
C ASN A 277 16.25 -14.70 -6.24
N ARG A 278 15.52 -15.76 -5.85
CA ARG A 278 15.23 -16.94 -6.69
C ARG A 278 13.75 -17.28 -6.74
N TRP A 279 13.22 -17.50 -7.94
CA TRP A 279 11.88 -18.07 -8.13
C TRP A 279 11.81 -19.52 -7.67
N LEU A 280 10.74 -19.89 -6.96
CA LEU A 280 10.43 -21.29 -6.70
C LEU A 280 10.07 -22.00 -8.02
N PRO A 281 10.43 -23.29 -8.19
CA PRO A 281 10.08 -24.06 -9.39
C PRO A 281 8.57 -24.34 -9.49
N GLN A 282 7.83 -24.25 -8.38
CA GLN A 282 6.39 -24.36 -8.37
C GLN A 282 5.71 -23.19 -9.09
N THR A 283 4.60 -23.54 -9.75
CA THR A 283 3.62 -22.61 -10.32
C THR A 283 2.27 -23.07 -9.81
N PHE A 284 1.52 -22.16 -9.18
CA PHE A 284 0.20 -22.47 -8.60
C PHE A 284 -0.89 -21.79 -9.43
N HIS A 285 -1.96 -22.52 -9.73
CA HIS A 285 -3.09 -22.01 -10.50
C HIS A 285 -4.33 -21.88 -9.62
N THR A 286 -5.18 -20.90 -9.91
CA THR A 286 -6.47 -20.70 -9.24
C THR A 286 -7.38 -21.92 -9.34
N VAL A 287 -8.46 -21.96 -8.56
CA VAL A 287 -9.48 -22.99 -8.76
C VAL A 287 -10.19 -22.79 -10.11
N PRO A 288 -10.59 -23.85 -10.82
CA PRO A 288 -11.47 -23.72 -11.98
C PRO A 288 -12.74 -22.93 -11.64
N VAL A 289 -13.10 -21.99 -12.51
CA VAL A 289 -14.27 -21.11 -12.32
C VAL A 289 -15.49 -21.60 -13.11
N ASN A 290 -15.26 -22.45 -14.11
CA ASN A 290 -16.25 -22.98 -15.04
C ASN A 290 -16.45 -24.50 -14.83
N SER A 291 -17.64 -25.01 -15.17
CA SER A 291 -18.03 -26.42 -14.98
C SER A 291 -17.30 -27.42 -15.91
N ASP A 292 -16.61 -26.95 -16.93
CA ASP A 292 -15.73 -27.73 -17.80
C ASP A 292 -14.30 -27.90 -17.25
N GLY A 293 -14.01 -27.33 -16.08
CA GLY A 293 -12.68 -27.33 -15.47
C GLY A 293 -11.74 -26.23 -15.97
N SER A 294 -12.22 -25.31 -16.82
CA SER A 294 -11.43 -24.17 -17.29
C SER A 294 -11.31 -23.04 -16.25
N ARG A 295 -10.29 -22.20 -16.45
CA ARG A 295 -9.97 -21.03 -15.62
C ARG A 295 -10.16 -19.75 -16.42
N GLY A 296 -10.59 -18.71 -15.72
CA GLY A 296 -10.72 -17.37 -16.25
C GLY A 296 -9.44 -16.55 -16.08
N THR A 297 -9.62 -15.25 -15.87
CA THR A 297 -8.54 -14.34 -15.46
C THR A 297 -9.02 -13.45 -14.32
N HIS A 298 -8.12 -13.18 -13.37
CA HIS A 298 -8.37 -12.32 -12.22
C HIS A 298 -7.48 -11.07 -12.20
N THR A 299 -6.57 -10.90 -13.17
CA THR A 299 -5.86 -9.64 -13.46
C THR A 299 -6.18 -9.17 -14.88
N TYR A 300 -5.92 -7.89 -15.18
CA TYR A 300 -6.20 -7.19 -16.44
C TYR A 300 -6.10 -8.07 -17.72
N ASP A 301 -7.11 -8.10 -18.60
CA ASP A 301 -8.11 -7.07 -18.87
C ASP A 301 -9.59 -7.23 -18.39
N GLY A 302 -10.06 -8.06 -17.46
CA GLY A 302 -9.50 -9.20 -16.73
C GLY A 302 -9.48 -9.09 -15.18
N THR A 303 -9.48 -7.91 -14.57
CA THR A 303 -9.23 -7.74 -13.12
C THR A 303 -10.42 -8.09 -12.21
N GLY A 304 -10.18 -8.96 -11.20
CA GLY A 304 -10.95 -9.08 -9.94
C GLY A 304 -10.17 -8.43 -8.78
N ALA A 305 -10.57 -8.62 -7.52
CA ALA A 305 -9.91 -7.97 -6.37
C ALA A 305 -9.02 -8.91 -5.57
N CYS A 306 -7.91 -8.41 -5.00
CA CYS A 306 -6.93 -9.20 -4.24
C CYS A 306 -6.49 -8.48 -2.96
N ALA A 307 -6.43 -9.20 -1.84
CA ALA A 307 -5.96 -8.69 -0.55
C ALA A 307 -5.25 -9.79 0.25
N VAL A 308 -4.11 -9.45 0.88
CA VAL A 308 -3.54 -10.28 1.95
C VAL A 308 -4.47 -10.16 3.16
N LEU A 309 -4.97 -11.28 3.68
CA LEU A 309 -5.84 -11.27 4.87
C LEU A 309 -5.05 -10.84 6.12
N PRO A 310 -5.74 -10.43 7.21
CA PRO A 310 -5.06 -9.94 8.41
C PRO A 310 -3.97 -10.88 8.91
N LEU A 311 -2.87 -10.30 9.35
CA LEU A 311 -1.76 -11.03 9.99
C LEU A 311 -1.79 -10.85 11.50
N ASP A 312 -1.22 -11.78 12.24
CA ASP A 312 -0.71 -11.53 13.59
C ASP A 312 0.65 -10.80 13.53
N ALA A 313 1.16 -10.37 14.69
CA ALA A 313 2.45 -9.69 14.78
C ALA A 313 3.66 -10.54 14.32
N ASP A 314 3.54 -11.87 14.26
CA ASP A 314 4.58 -12.81 13.80
C ASP A 314 4.49 -13.15 12.30
N GLY A 315 3.47 -12.64 11.61
CA GLY A 315 3.24 -12.88 10.18
C GLY A 315 2.63 -14.25 9.88
N ASN A 316 1.70 -14.70 10.72
CA ASN A 316 0.76 -15.77 10.40
C ASN A 316 -0.66 -15.19 10.30
N ASP A 317 -1.61 -15.95 9.76
CA ASP A 317 -3.03 -15.64 9.84
C ASP A 317 -3.56 -15.90 11.27
N PRO A 318 -4.27 -14.95 11.92
CA PRO A 318 -4.81 -15.11 13.27
C PRO A 318 -5.72 -16.33 13.47
N HIS A 319 -6.30 -16.86 12.40
CA HIS A 319 -7.16 -18.05 12.43
C HIS A 319 -6.42 -19.31 11.96
N LYS A 320 -5.20 -19.19 11.40
CA LYS A 320 -4.42 -20.31 10.87
C LYS A 320 -2.89 -20.13 11.04
N PRO A 321 -2.34 -20.48 12.22
CA PRO A 321 -0.91 -20.38 12.51
C PRO A 321 0.00 -21.08 11.48
N GLY A 322 1.14 -20.45 11.16
CA GLY A 322 2.11 -20.95 10.17
C GLY A 322 1.70 -20.77 8.70
N VAL A 323 0.51 -20.22 8.42
CA VAL A 323 0.00 -19.92 7.08
C VAL A 323 -0.22 -18.42 6.94
N VAL A 324 -0.07 -17.87 5.73
CA VAL A 324 -0.62 -16.56 5.34
C VAL A 324 -1.69 -16.81 4.29
N ARG A 325 -2.90 -16.26 4.48
CA ARG A 325 -3.98 -16.32 3.47
C ARG A 325 -4.02 -15.05 2.62
N ILE A 326 -4.28 -15.23 1.33
CA ILE A 326 -4.45 -14.13 0.37
C ILE A 326 -5.77 -14.38 -0.36
N LEU A 327 -6.74 -13.49 -0.15
CA LEU A 327 -8.06 -13.54 -0.76
C LEU A 327 -8.01 -13.02 -2.20
N LEU A 328 -8.70 -13.71 -3.09
CA LEU A 328 -8.93 -13.33 -4.48
C LEU A 328 -10.43 -13.50 -4.80
N VAL A 329 -11.09 -12.42 -5.21
CA VAL A 329 -12.53 -12.38 -5.47
C VAL A 329 -12.85 -11.93 -6.89
N GLY A 330 -13.83 -12.59 -7.51
CA GLY A 330 -14.36 -12.18 -8.80
C GLY A 330 -13.35 -12.27 -9.94
N GLY A 331 -13.54 -11.43 -10.96
CA GLY A 331 -12.80 -11.49 -12.23
C GLY A 331 -13.66 -12.02 -13.38
N SER A 332 -13.01 -12.42 -14.47
CA SER A 332 -13.67 -12.96 -15.67
C SER A 332 -13.78 -14.49 -15.61
N THR A 333 -14.85 -15.08 -16.19
CA THR A 333 -14.89 -16.54 -16.46
C THR A 333 -13.94 -16.96 -17.59
N ASP A 334 -13.64 -16.03 -18.49
CA ASP A 334 -12.88 -16.25 -19.72
C ASP A 334 -11.44 -15.80 -19.51
N ALA A 335 -10.44 -16.60 -19.87
CA ALA A 335 -9.03 -16.23 -19.75
C ALA A 335 -8.56 -15.06 -20.66
N LYS A 336 -9.46 -14.56 -21.53
CA LYS A 336 -9.26 -13.42 -22.46
C LYS A 336 -10.61 -12.71 -22.69
N PRO A 337 -11.03 -11.79 -21.79
CA PRO A 337 -12.37 -11.25 -21.82
C PRO A 337 -12.67 -10.30 -22.98
N SER A 338 -13.96 -10.14 -23.22
CA SER A 338 -14.61 -9.24 -24.18
C SER A 338 -15.72 -8.45 -23.49
N SER A 339 -16.35 -7.48 -24.16
CA SER A 339 -17.56 -6.81 -23.64
C SER A 339 -18.74 -7.76 -23.37
N GLY A 340 -18.76 -8.94 -23.99
CA GLY A 340 -19.76 -9.99 -23.74
C GLY A 340 -19.40 -10.96 -22.61
N SER A 341 -18.15 -10.99 -22.12
CA SER A 341 -17.65 -12.04 -21.24
C SER A 341 -18.28 -12.01 -19.84
N PRO A 342 -18.69 -13.15 -19.25
CA PRO A 342 -19.23 -13.17 -17.90
C PRO A 342 -18.19 -12.78 -16.83
N ALA A 343 -18.64 -12.07 -15.81
CA ALA A 343 -17.93 -12.02 -14.53
C ALA A 343 -18.06 -13.36 -13.79
N THR A 344 -17.20 -13.63 -12.81
CA THR A 344 -17.35 -14.74 -11.88
C THR A 344 -17.75 -14.27 -10.48
N ASP A 345 -18.48 -15.14 -9.77
CA ASP A 345 -18.86 -15.09 -8.35
C ASP A 345 -17.94 -15.99 -7.49
N VAL A 346 -16.87 -16.54 -8.07
CA VAL A 346 -15.85 -17.30 -7.32
C VAL A 346 -15.06 -16.36 -6.42
N ALA A 347 -14.97 -16.74 -5.15
CA ALA A 347 -13.92 -16.33 -4.23
C ALA A 347 -13.06 -17.53 -3.85
N GLN A 348 -11.79 -17.26 -3.58
CA GLN A 348 -10.77 -18.27 -3.29
C GLN A 348 -9.65 -17.66 -2.45
N VAL A 349 -8.99 -18.49 -1.65
CA VAL A 349 -7.80 -18.09 -0.88
C VAL A 349 -6.58 -18.88 -1.35
N PHE A 350 -5.45 -18.18 -1.49
CA PHE A 350 -4.14 -18.80 -1.56
C PHE A 350 -3.61 -18.98 -0.14
N GLU A 351 -3.33 -20.22 0.24
CA GLU A 351 -2.67 -20.53 1.50
C GLU A 351 -1.17 -20.64 1.27
N PHE A 352 -0.41 -19.62 1.68
CA PHE A 352 1.04 -19.64 1.70
C PHE A 352 1.54 -20.33 2.98
N VAL A 353 2.12 -21.53 2.83
CA VAL A 353 2.66 -22.30 3.95
C VAL A 353 4.12 -21.90 4.19
N ARG A 354 4.37 -20.94 5.09
CA ARG A 354 5.67 -20.25 5.21
C ARG A 354 6.87 -21.20 5.38
N GLU A 355 6.73 -22.22 6.23
CA GLU A 355 7.81 -23.17 6.51
C GLU A 355 8.01 -24.21 5.39
N ARG A 356 7.04 -24.35 4.48
CA ARG A 356 7.04 -25.31 3.36
C ARG A 356 6.42 -24.70 2.10
N PRO A 357 6.99 -23.63 1.50
CA PRO A 357 6.33 -22.83 0.45
C PRO A 357 5.90 -23.62 -0.79
N GLN A 358 6.58 -24.74 -1.09
CA GLN A 358 6.24 -25.66 -2.18
C GLN A 358 4.89 -26.37 -2.00
N GLU A 359 4.34 -26.40 -0.79
CA GLU A 359 3.03 -26.99 -0.45
C GLU A 359 1.89 -25.95 -0.40
N SER A 360 2.18 -24.69 -0.75
CA SER A 360 1.17 -23.64 -0.86
C SER A 360 0.15 -23.94 -1.97
N GLY A 361 -1.04 -23.34 -1.94
CA GLY A 361 -2.02 -23.57 -3.00
C GLY A 361 -3.29 -22.74 -2.90
N TRP A 362 -4.05 -22.71 -4.00
CA TRP A 362 -5.39 -22.10 -4.06
C TRP A 362 -6.47 -23.10 -3.66
N ARG A 363 -7.47 -22.61 -2.93
CA ARG A 363 -8.74 -23.32 -2.69
C ARG A 363 -9.91 -22.36 -2.67
N ALA A 364 -11.11 -22.86 -2.96
CA ALA A 364 -12.33 -22.07 -2.90
C ALA A 364 -12.73 -21.71 -1.45
N THR A 365 -13.49 -20.64 -1.30
CA THR A 365 -14.21 -20.22 -0.08
C THR A 365 -15.73 -20.37 -0.33
N ALA A 366 -16.58 -19.72 0.49
CA ALA A 366 -17.92 -19.38 0.01
C ALA A 366 -17.85 -18.52 -1.27
N ARG A 367 -18.94 -18.50 -2.05
CA ARG A 367 -19.07 -17.68 -3.27
C ARG A 367 -19.65 -16.31 -2.92
N LEU A 368 -19.41 -15.33 -3.79
CA LEU A 368 -20.08 -14.03 -3.70
C LEU A 368 -21.57 -14.16 -4.03
N HIS A 369 -22.37 -13.26 -3.46
CA HIS A 369 -23.78 -13.07 -3.80
C HIS A 369 -23.96 -12.53 -5.23
N HIS A 370 -22.98 -11.78 -5.73
CA HIS A 370 -22.95 -11.27 -7.11
C HIS A 370 -21.66 -11.63 -7.82
N ARG A 371 -21.78 -12.09 -9.07
CA ARG A 371 -20.63 -12.14 -9.98
C ARG A 371 -20.14 -10.73 -10.26
N ARG A 372 -18.84 -10.47 -10.10
CA ARG A 372 -18.26 -9.14 -10.30
C ARG A 372 -16.82 -9.19 -10.78
N PHE A 373 -16.45 -8.24 -11.64
CA PHE A 373 -15.08 -7.91 -11.99
C PHE A 373 -14.95 -6.38 -11.97
N MET A 374 -13.75 -5.82 -11.80
CA MET A 374 -13.55 -4.40 -11.39
C MET A 374 -14.20 -4.04 -10.04
N SER A 375 -14.27 -4.99 -9.11
CA SER A 375 -14.56 -4.69 -7.71
C SER A 375 -13.29 -4.30 -6.97
N ASP A 376 -13.37 -3.32 -6.08
CA ASP A 376 -12.32 -3.08 -5.07
C ASP A 376 -12.50 -4.06 -3.89
N ALA A 377 -11.39 -4.46 -3.26
CA ALA A 377 -11.38 -5.17 -1.97
C ALA A 377 -10.59 -4.36 -0.95
N THR A 378 -11.26 -3.88 0.11
CA THR A 378 -10.69 -3.00 1.13
C THR A 378 -10.65 -3.72 2.48
N LEU A 379 -9.45 -3.86 3.06
CA LEU A 379 -9.27 -4.34 4.43
C LEU A 379 -9.87 -3.35 5.44
N LEU A 380 -10.62 -3.87 6.42
CA LEU A 380 -11.23 -3.11 7.50
C LEU A 380 -10.52 -3.37 8.85
N PRO A 381 -10.60 -2.46 9.84
CA PRO A 381 -9.89 -2.63 11.11
C PRO A 381 -10.32 -3.84 11.94
N ASN A 382 -11.58 -4.28 11.83
CA ASN A 382 -12.05 -5.52 12.47
C ASN A 382 -11.51 -6.81 11.80
N GLY A 383 -10.74 -6.69 10.71
CA GLY A 383 -10.15 -7.79 9.96
C GLY A 383 -10.97 -8.26 8.75
N GLN A 384 -12.24 -7.84 8.63
CA GLN A 384 -13.07 -8.19 7.48
C GLN A 384 -12.60 -7.48 6.20
N VAL A 385 -13.00 -7.99 5.04
CA VAL A 385 -12.73 -7.36 3.74
C VAL A 385 -14.05 -6.90 3.11
N LEU A 386 -14.17 -5.60 2.85
CA LEU A 386 -15.26 -5.05 2.04
C LEU A 386 -14.95 -5.27 0.57
N VAL A 387 -15.79 -6.02 -0.12
CA VAL A 387 -15.79 -6.14 -1.58
C VAL A 387 -16.89 -5.24 -2.13
N SER A 388 -16.53 -4.28 -2.97
CA SER A 388 -17.46 -3.22 -3.42
C SER A 388 -17.32 -2.90 -4.91
N GLY A 389 -18.39 -2.43 -5.53
CA GLY A 389 -18.44 -2.09 -6.95
C GLY A 389 -18.21 -3.29 -7.89
N GLY A 390 -17.79 -2.96 -9.10
CA GLY A 390 -17.60 -3.87 -10.22
C GLY A 390 -18.85 -4.07 -11.07
N ALA A 391 -18.71 -4.87 -12.12
CA ALA A 391 -19.73 -5.18 -13.11
C ALA A 391 -19.94 -6.68 -13.29
N GLY A 392 -21.15 -7.09 -13.67
CA GLY A 392 -21.53 -8.50 -13.86
C GLY A 392 -21.23 -9.08 -15.25
N ARG A 393 -20.77 -8.26 -16.21
CA ARG A 393 -20.38 -8.68 -17.58
C ARG A 393 -19.42 -7.66 -18.21
N GLY A 394 -18.42 -8.14 -18.93
CA GLY A 394 -17.57 -7.35 -19.81
C GLY A 394 -16.07 -7.46 -19.52
N ARG A 395 -15.36 -6.35 -19.77
CA ARG A 395 -13.93 -6.17 -19.52
C ARG A 395 -13.60 -4.74 -19.10
N GLN A 396 -12.36 -4.45 -18.74
CA GLN A 396 -11.92 -3.11 -18.37
C GLN A 396 -12.24 -2.09 -19.50
N GLY A 397 -12.94 -1.03 -19.12
CA GLY A 397 -13.42 0.04 -20.01
C GLY A 397 -14.53 -0.35 -20.99
N HIS A 398 -15.08 -1.58 -20.95
CA HIS A 398 -16.22 -2.00 -21.77
C HIS A 398 -17.06 -3.00 -20.95
N SER A 399 -17.96 -2.47 -20.12
CA SER A 399 -18.60 -3.20 -19.02
C SER A 399 -20.09 -2.91 -18.91
N HIS A 400 -20.86 -3.86 -18.37
CA HIS A 400 -22.31 -3.74 -18.26
C HIS A 400 -22.84 -4.35 -16.96
N ASN A 401 -24.03 -3.88 -16.55
CA ASN A 401 -24.75 -4.26 -15.33
C ASN A 401 -23.82 -4.20 -14.10
N GLY A 402 -23.61 -2.98 -13.57
CA GLY A 402 -22.86 -2.73 -12.36
C GLY A 402 -23.47 -3.36 -11.12
N VAL A 403 -22.64 -3.52 -10.08
CA VAL A 403 -23.00 -4.21 -8.84
C VAL A 403 -22.84 -3.24 -7.67
N ARG A 404 -23.97 -2.68 -7.23
CA ARG A 404 -24.05 -1.65 -6.18
C ARG A 404 -24.03 -2.23 -4.77
N GLU A 405 -24.64 -3.38 -4.54
CA GLU A 405 -24.62 -4.06 -3.24
C GLU A 405 -23.18 -4.51 -2.94
N ALA A 406 -22.61 -3.99 -1.86
CA ALA A 406 -21.31 -4.44 -1.35
C ALA A 406 -21.46 -5.75 -0.57
N GLU A 407 -20.35 -6.45 -0.39
CA GLU A 407 -20.29 -7.71 0.37
C GLU A 407 -19.14 -7.66 1.37
N LEU A 408 -19.35 -8.18 2.58
CA LEU A 408 -18.33 -8.32 3.61
C LEU A 408 -17.87 -9.77 3.66
N PHE A 409 -16.59 -10.01 3.36
CA PHE A 409 -15.94 -11.30 3.59
C PHE A 409 -15.41 -11.37 5.02
N ASP A 410 -15.72 -12.46 5.73
CA ASP A 410 -15.18 -12.73 7.05
C ASP A 410 -14.05 -13.79 7.00
N PRO A 411 -12.80 -13.45 7.38
CA PRO A 411 -11.71 -14.42 7.42
C PRO A 411 -11.87 -15.56 8.42
N ALA A 412 -12.77 -15.48 9.42
CA ALA A 412 -12.89 -16.50 10.46
C ALA A 412 -13.61 -17.76 9.96
N ASP A 413 -14.65 -17.60 9.13
CA ASP A 413 -15.43 -18.71 8.56
C ASP A 413 -15.42 -18.75 7.01
N GLU A 414 -14.82 -17.75 6.37
CA GLU A 414 -14.69 -17.59 4.92
C GLU A 414 -16.03 -17.45 4.16
N THR A 415 -17.02 -16.86 4.83
CA THR A 415 -18.34 -16.54 4.26
C THR A 415 -18.44 -15.10 3.73
N PHE A 416 -19.51 -14.83 2.97
CA PHE A 416 -19.87 -13.49 2.46
C PHE A 416 -21.21 -13.05 3.04
N GLY A 417 -21.21 -11.97 3.81
CA GLY A 417 -22.42 -11.22 4.21
C GLY A 417 -22.74 -10.12 3.19
N ARG A 418 -24.04 -9.84 2.99
CA ARG A 418 -24.47 -8.65 2.23
C ARG A 418 -24.29 -7.39 3.06
N ALA A 419 -23.92 -6.30 2.40
CA ALA A 419 -23.71 -4.99 3.00
C ALA A 419 -24.55 -3.91 2.28
N ALA A 420 -24.34 -2.64 2.63
CA ALA A 420 -25.08 -1.53 2.02
C ALA A 420 -24.88 -1.43 0.49
N GLU A 421 -25.88 -0.85 -0.16
CA GLU A 421 -25.89 -0.59 -1.60
C GLU A 421 -25.40 0.84 -1.91
N ALA A 422 -24.48 0.99 -2.87
CA ALA A 422 -24.03 2.30 -3.36
C ALA A 422 -25.11 3.02 -4.18
N ALA A 423 -25.14 4.36 -4.15
CA ALA A 423 -26.13 5.14 -4.89
C ALA A 423 -25.85 5.19 -6.41
N VAL A 424 -24.60 4.92 -6.82
CA VAL A 424 -24.14 4.91 -8.21
C VAL A 424 -23.33 3.65 -8.55
N ASP A 425 -23.20 3.36 -9.83
CA ASP A 425 -22.36 2.27 -10.33
C ASP A 425 -20.87 2.64 -10.19
N ARG A 426 -20.11 1.81 -9.48
CA ARG A 426 -18.65 1.93 -9.32
C ARG A 426 -17.97 0.91 -10.25
N LEU A 427 -17.52 1.36 -11.42
CA LEU A 427 -17.11 0.51 -12.55
C LEU A 427 -15.62 0.70 -12.87
N TYR A 428 -15.25 0.85 -14.15
CA TYR A 428 -13.87 1.06 -14.52
C TYR A 428 -13.37 2.43 -14.05
N HIS A 429 -12.12 2.47 -13.57
CA HIS A 429 -11.52 3.64 -12.92
C HIS A 429 -12.22 4.15 -11.64
N SER A 430 -13.08 3.36 -10.99
CA SER A 430 -13.41 3.61 -9.58
C SER A 430 -12.24 3.26 -8.66
N THR A 431 -12.31 3.73 -7.42
CA THR A 431 -11.39 3.36 -6.33
C THR A 431 -12.11 3.25 -4.99
N ALA A 432 -11.64 2.38 -4.09
CA ALA A 432 -12.09 2.32 -2.69
C ALA A 432 -10.92 2.30 -1.69
N LEU A 433 -11.05 3.06 -0.60
CA LEU A 433 -9.96 3.37 0.33
C LEU A 433 -10.47 3.50 1.77
N LEU A 434 -9.85 2.79 2.72
CA LEU A 434 -10.13 2.93 4.15
C LEU A 434 -9.65 4.30 4.67
N MET A 435 -10.50 4.98 5.43
CA MET A 435 -10.27 6.30 6.01
C MET A 435 -9.94 6.25 7.51
N PRO A 436 -9.37 7.32 8.10
CA PRO A 436 -9.04 7.39 9.53
C PRO A 436 -10.25 7.27 10.47
N ASP A 437 -11.46 7.64 10.02
CA ASP A 437 -12.71 7.45 10.76
C ASP A 437 -13.30 6.02 10.64
N ALA A 438 -12.49 5.07 10.16
CA ALA A 438 -12.80 3.67 9.90
C ALA A 438 -13.90 3.42 8.83
N ARG A 439 -14.35 4.45 8.11
CA ARG A 439 -15.24 4.32 6.93
C ARG A 439 -14.43 4.02 5.66
N VAL A 440 -15.10 3.62 4.59
CA VAL A 440 -14.47 3.43 3.27
C VAL A 440 -14.94 4.52 2.32
N LEU A 441 -13.98 5.32 1.84
CA LEU A 441 -14.19 6.30 0.77
C LEU A 441 -14.20 5.56 -0.58
N GLN A 442 -15.30 5.66 -1.31
CA GLN A 442 -15.43 5.21 -2.69
C GLN A 442 -15.46 6.44 -3.61
N ALA A 443 -14.78 6.38 -4.75
CA ALA A 443 -14.59 7.55 -5.59
C ALA A 443 -14.60 7.23 -7.09
N GLY A 444 -15.29 8.09 -7.85
CA GLY A 444 -15.32 8.09 -9.31
C GLY A 444 -15.91 6.86 -9.99
N SER A 445 -16.05 7.00 -11.31
CA SER A 445 -15.97 5.93 -12.32
C SER A 445 -15.86 6.59 -13.69
N THR A 446 -15.16 5.99 -14.65
CA THR A 446 -15.56 6.19 -16.05
C THR A 446 -16.80 5.37 -16.34
N GLY A 447 -17.62 5.81 -17.30
CA GLY A 447 -18.87 5.14 -17.66
C GLY A 447 -18.70 3.72 -18.21
N HIS A 448 -19.85 3.11 -18.54
CA HIS A 448 -19.95 1.75 -19.07
C HIS A 448 -18.98 1.44 -20.24
N GLU A 449 -18.75 2.41 -21.14
CA GLU A 449 -17.83 2.29 -22.28
C GLU A 449 -16.79 3.42 -22.29
N TRP A 450 -15.52 3.08 -22.58
CA TRP A 450 -14.40 4.03 -22.65
C TRP A 450 -13.48 3.75 -23.86
N PRO A 451 -13.25 4.73 -24.77
CA PRO A 451 -13.77 6.10 -24.73
C PRO A 451 -15.30 6.16 -24.89
N ALA A 452 -15.91 7.13 -24.24
CA ALA A 452 -17.35 7.35 -24.24
C ALA A 452 -17.88 7.54 -25.67
N ASP A 453 -18.95 6.82 -26.01
CA ASP A 453 -19.77 7.07 -27.19
C ASP A 453 -21.03 7.88 -26.81
N ALA A 454 -21.99 8.02 -27.73
CA ALA A 454 -23.19 8.83 -27.51
C ALA A 454 -24.21 8.21 -26.53
N ASP A 455 -24.18 6.89 -26.32
CA ASP A 455 -25.13 6.15 -25.48
C ASP A 455 -24.51 5.69 -24.14
N SER A 456 -23.19 5.83 -23.98
CA SER A 456 -22.46 5.52 -22.75
C SER A 456 -22.86 6.41 -21.55
N GLU A 457 -22.87 5.81 -20.36
CA GLU A 457 -23.12 6.56 -19.11
C GLU A 457 -22.06 7.64 -18.87
N ALA A 458 -22.48 8.78 -18.31
CA ALA A 458 -21.58 9.86 -17.96
C ALA A 458 -20.56 9.43 -16.89
N ASN A 459 -19.34 9.98 -16.98
CA ASN A 459 -18.30 9.77 -15.97
C ASN A 459 -18.77 10.25 -14.59
N ASP A 460 -18.70 9.38 -13.58
CA ASP A 460 -18.94 9.77 -12.20
C ASP A 460 -17.71 10.51 -11.64
N LEU A 461 -17.99 11.66 -11.02
CA LEU A 461 -17.02 12.54 -10.36
C LEU A 461 -17.29 12.64 -8.85
N SER A 462 -18.14 11.77 -8.29
CA SER A 462 -18.61 11.83 -6.91
C SER A 462 -17.68 11.11 -5.93
N LEU A 463 -17.94 11.35 -4.64
CA LEU A 463 -17.35 10.63 -3.52
C LEU A 463 -18.50 10.07 -2.68
N GLU A 464 -18.40 8.82 -2.25
CA GLU A 464 -19.31 8.18 -1.30
C GLU A 464 -18.51 7.67 -0.09
N LEU A 465 -19.14 7.61 1.09
CA LEU A 465 -18.54 7.09 2.32
C LEU A 465 -19.37 5.92 2.83
N TYR A 466 -18.98 4.70 2.43
CA TYR A 466 -19.54 3.48 2.99
C TYR A 466 -19.23 3.44 4.49
N THR A 467 -20.28 3.30 5.31
CA THR A 467 -20.20 3.26 6.77
C THR A 467 -20.39 1.81 7.23
N PRO A 468 -19.32 1.11 7.68
CA PRO A 468 -19.38 -0.31 8.02
C PRO A 468 -20.19 -0.57 9.30
N PRO A 469 -20.70 -1.81 9.53
CA PRO A 469 -21.55 -2.13 10.68
C PRO A 469 -20.93 -1.90 12.07
N TYR A 470 -19.60 -1.81 12.17
CA TYR A 470 -18.92 -1.47 13.44
C TYR A 470 -18.95 0.03 13.78
N CYS A 471 -19.33 0.89 12.83
CA CYS A 471 -19.55 2.31 13.07
C CYS A 471 -20.97 2.52 13.61
N ARG A 472 -21.09 3.03 14.84
CA ARG A 472 -22.38 3.31 15.50
C ARG A 472 -23.23 4.28 14.67
N HIS A 473 -24.29 3.76 14.04
CA HIS A 473 -25.19 4.51 13.14
C HIS A 473 -26.07 5.56 13.86
N ASP A 474 -26.18 5.49 15.17
CA ASP A 474 -26.95 6.39 16.04
C ASP A 474 -26.14 7.60 16.55
N ALA A 475 -24.83 7.64 16.26
CA ALA A 475 -23.93 8.72 16.64
C ALA A 475 -23.48 9.56 15.42
N PRO A 476 -23.35 10.90 15.54
CA PRO A 476 -22.91 11.76 14.43
C PRO A 476 -21.43 11.57 14.06
N VAL A 477 -20.65 10.86 14.88
CA VAL A 477 -19.28 10.38 14.61
C VAL A 477 -19.16 8.97 15.21
N PRO A 478 -18.47 8.00 14.58
CA PRO A 478 -18.33 6.65 15.13
C PRO A 478 -17.67 6.62 16.52
N HIS A 479 -18.49 6.42 17.57
CA HIS A 479 -18.00 6.29 18.94
C HIS A 479 -17.48 4.86 19.22
N GLY A 480 -16.29 4.53 18.73
CA GLY A 480 -15.45 3.48 19.31
C GLY A 480 -14.57 4.00 20.46
N PRO A 481 -13.60 3.20 20.93
CA PRO A 481 -12.64 3.61 21.96
C PRO A 481 -11.85 4.87 21.56
N ARG A 482 -11.50 5.73 22.51
CA ARG A 482 -10.71 6.94 22.25
C ARG A 482 -9.23 6.66 22.45
N ILE A 483 -8.43 6.79 21.39
CA ILE A 483 -6.99 6.95 21.52
C ILE A 483 -6.73 8.36 22.06
N ARG A 484 -6.21 8.49 23.29
CA ARG A 484 -5.68 9.76 23.79
C ARG A 484 -4.33 10.07 23.16
N ARG A 485 -3.49 9.04 22.99
CA ARG A 485 -2.15 9.17 22.40
C ARG A 485 -1.61 7.81 21.93
N ALA A 486 -0.91 7.82 20.80
CA ALA A 486 -0.06 6.72 20.34
C ALA A 486 1.33 7.28 19.97
N PRO A 487 2.37 6.44 19.85
CA PRO A 487 3.66 6.86 19.31
C PRO A 487 3.55 7.13 17.81
N SER A 488 4.09 8.25 17.31
CA SER A 488 4.06 8.57 15.87
C SER A 488 5.03 7.73 15.04
N THR A 489 6.08 7.17 15.65
CA THR A 489 6.98 6.19 15.04
C THR A 489 7.01 4.91 15.87
N LEU A 490 7.03 3.76 15.20
CA LEU A 490 7.08 2.42 15.79
C LEU A 490 8.36 1.67 15.36
N GLY A 491 8.97 0.94 16.28
CA GLY A 491 10.05 -0.01 16.01
C GLY A 491 9.53 -1.45 15.94
N TYR A 492 10.18 -2.31 15.14
CA TYR A 492 9.82 -3.73 14.99
C TYR A 492 10.17 -4.56 16.22
N ALA A 493 9.33 -5.55 16.56
CA ALA A 493 9.45 -6.42 17.74
C ALA A 493 9.55 -5.67 19.09
N THR A 494 9.00 -4.46 19.19
CA THR A 494 9.03 -3.65 20.43
C THR A 494 7.69 -3.70 21.16
N ARG A 495 7.70 -3.38 22.46
CA ARG A 495 6.48 -3.10 23.22
C ARG A 495 6.22 -1.60 23.25
N VAL A 496 5.01 -1.19 22.88
CA VAL A 496 4.60 0.22 22.82
C VAL A 496 3.31 0.44 23.60
N THR A 497 3.19 1.63 24.19
CA THR A 497 2.01 2.03 24.98
C THR A 497 1.08 2.87 24.13
N VAL A 498 -0.21 2.54 24.12
CA VAL A 498 -1.29 3.36 23.57
C VAL A 498 -2.14 3.84 24.72
N GLU A 499 -2.20 5.16 24.92
CA GLU A 499 -3.01 5.77 25.98
C GLU A 499 -4.48 5.83 25.55
N THR A 500 -5.37 5.31 26.38
CA THR A 500 -6.82 5.29 26.14
C THR A 500 -7.56 5.11 27.48
N PRO A 501 -8.59 5.92 27.78
CA PRO A 501 -9.40 5.77 29.00
C PRO A 501 -10.41 4.61 28.88
N ASP A 502 -10.52 4.01 27.69
CA ASP A 502 -11.44 2.92 27.37
C ASP A 502 -10.71 1.56 27.39
N ALA A 503 -9.52 1.51 28.02
CA ALA A 503 -8.59 0.37 27.98
C ALA A 503 -9.19 -0.96 28.45
N ASP A 504 -10.22 -0.95 29.28
CA ASP A 504 -10.90 -2.17 29.74
C ASP A 504 -11.91 -2.74 28.73
N SER A 505 -12.45 -1.93 27.81
CA SER A 505 -13.37 -2.42 26.76
C SER A 505 -12.64 -2.93 25.51
N VAL A 506 -11.38 -2.54 25.30
CA VAL A 506 -10.61 -2.93 24.10
C VAL A 506 -10.22 -4.41 24.15
N VAL A 507 -10.65 -5.17 23.15
CA VAL A 507 -10.32 -6.60 22.97
C VAL A 507 -9.22 -6.82 21.95
N SER A 508 -9.04 -5.90 20.99
CA SER A 508 -8.06 -6.02 19.91
C SER A 508 -7.53 -4.66 19.46
N VAL A 509 -6.32 -4.65 18.90
CA VAL A 509 -5.66 -3.48 18.32
C VAL A 509 -5.20 -3.85 16.91
N ALA A 510 -5.60 -3.06 15.92
CA ALA A 510 -5.27 -3.33 14.51
C ALA A 510 -4.40 -2.21 13.93
N LEU A 511 -3.43 -2.59 13.12
CA LEU A 511 -2.48 -1.72 12.46
C LEU A 511 -2.68 -1.86 10.94
N LEU A 512 -3.26 -0.84 10.30
CA LEU A 512 -3.61 -0.87 8.88
C LEU A 512 -2.76 0.10 8.07
N ARG A 513 -2.05 -0.42 7.06
CA ARG A 513 -1.16 0.38 6.20
C ARG A 513 -1.98 1.34 5.33
N THR A 514 -1.56 2.59 5.19
CA THR A 514 -2.30 3.57 4.40
C THR A 514 -2.37 3.12 2.94
N GLY A 515 -3.58 3.04 2.39
CA GLY A 515 -3.78 2.55 1.03
C GLY A 515 -3.40 3.57 -0.05
N SER A 516 -2.88 3.06 -1.16
CA SER A 516 -2.81 3.78 -2.44
C SER A 516 -3.41 2.87 -3.52
N VAL A 517 -4.50 3.34 -4.13
CA VAL A 517 -5.42 2.54 -4.93
C VAL A 517 -5.66 3.17 -6.30
N THR A 518 -5.64 2.31 -7.32
CA THR A 518 -6.06 2.65 -8.69
C THR A 518 -6.45 1.38 -9.42
N HIS A 519 -7.38 1.45 -10.37
CA HIS A 519 -7.75 0.32 -11.23
C HIS A 519 -8.06 -0.97 -10.43
N THR A 520 -8.76 -0.84 -9.30
CA THR A 520 -9.08 -1.88 -8.30
C THR A 520 -7.92 -2.53 -7.55
N LEU A 521 -6.69 -2.05 -7.77
CA LEU A 521 -5.49 -2.53 -7.11
C LEU A 521 -5.01 -1.51 -6.07
N ASN A 522 -5.33 -1.78 -4.80
CA ASN A 522 -4.71 -1.13 -3.65
C ASN A 522 -3.36 -1.82 -3.37
N MET A 523 -2.27 -1.17 -3.76
CA MET A 523 -0.92 -1.76 -3.76
C MET A 523 -0.26 -1.79 -2.37
N ASP A 524 -0.73 -0.94 -1.46
CA ASP A 524 -0.11 -0.69 -0.16
C ASP A 524 -0.83 -1.36 1.02
N GLN A 525 -2.12 -1.70 0.90
CA GLN A 525 -2.93 -2.11 2.05
C GLN A 525 -2.40 -3.38 2.74
N ARG A 526 -2.47 -3.38 4.07
CA ARG A 526 -2.17 -4.52 4.93
C ARG A 526 -2.82 -4.31 6.29
N CYS A 527 -3.32 -5.37 6.91
CA CYS A 527 -3.79 -5.37 8.30
C CYS A 527 -2.90 -6.27 9.16
N VAL A 528 -2.46 -5.79 10.31
CA VAL A 528 -1.75 -6.59 11.32
C VAL A 528 -2.39 -6.39 12.69
N MET A 529 -2.78 -7.48 13.33
CA MET A 529 -3.42 -7.50 14.65
C MET A 529 -2.33 -7.57 15.72
N LEU A 530 -2.30 -6.59 16.62
CA LEU A 530 -1.25 -6.43 17.63
C LEU A 530 -1.69 -7.03 18.97
N PRO A 531 -0.93 -7.97 19.57
CA PRO A 531 -1.31 -8.58 20.83
C PRO A 531 -1.17 -7.59 22.00
N ILE A 532 -2.25 -7.43 22.77
CA ILE A 532 -2.26 -6.67 24.02
C ILE A 532 -1.56 -7.53 25.09
N VAL A 533 -0.35 -7.13 25.51
CA VAL A 533 0.47 -7.86 26.50
C VAL A 533 0.24 -7.42 27.94
N SER A 534 -0.28 -6.20 28.15
CA SER A 534 -0.75 -5.72 29.45
C SER A 534 -1.70 -4.53 29.27
N ARG A 535 -2.47 -4.21 30.31
CA ARG A 535 -3.31 -3.00 30.36
C ARG A 535 -3.33 -2.39 31.77
N THR A 536 -3.61 -1.10 31.81
CA THR A 536 -4.10 -0.34 32.97
C THR A 536 -5.43 0.31 32.58
N SER A 537 -6.13 0.97 33.50
CA SER A 537 -7.38 1.68 33.20
C SER A 537 -7.23 2.83 32.18
N GLU A 538 -6.00 3.25 31.89
CA GLU A 538 -5.68 4.45 31.10
C GLU A 538 -4.73 4.19 29.91
N ALA A 539 -4.28 2.93 29.74
CA ALA A 539 -3.36 2.56 28.67
C ALA A 539 -3.32 1.05 28.38
N LEU A 540 -3.09 0.71 27.12
CA LEU A 540 -2.74 -0.63 26.64
C LEU A 540 -1.23 -0.69 26.36
N THR A 541 -0.59 -1.82 26.60
CA THR A 541 0.72 -2.14 26.01
C THR A 541 0.54 -3.24 24.98
N VAL A 542 1.00 -2.99 23.75
CA VAL A 542 0.96 -3.95 22.64
C VAL A 542 2.37 -4.27 22.15
N THR A 543 2.56 -5.47 21.58
CA THR A 543 3.78 -5.78 20.82
C THR A 543 3.58 -5.38 19.35
N THR A 544 4.55 -4.69 18.77
CA THR A 544 4.55 -4.33 17.34
C THR A 544 4.91 -5.54 16.46
N PRO A 545 4.68 -5.48 15.13
CA PRO A 545 5.04 -6.57 14.22
C PRO A 545 6.54 -6.90 14.29
N ARG A 546 6.88 -8.19 14.12
CA ARG A 546 8.22 -8.74 14.32
C ARG A 546 9.27 -8.10 13.40
N ASP A 547 8.91 -7.84 12.13
CA ASP A 547 9.82 -7.38 11.09
C ASP A 547 9.09 -6.71 9.91
N GLY A 548 9.87 -6.17 8.96
CA GLY A 548 9.37 -5.54 7.74
C GLY A 548 8.78 -6.52 6.70
N TRP A 549 8.91 -7.84 6.87
CA TRP A 549 8.22 -8.84 6.03
C TRP A 549 6.76 -8.98 6.49
N VAL A 550 6.50 -8.87 7.79
CA VAL A 550 5.14 -8.71 8.34
C VAL A 550 4.59 -7.34 7.96
N ALA A 551 5.29 -6.25 8.29
CA ALA A 551 4.80 -4.88 8.12
C ALA A 551 5.82 -3.98 7.40
N PRO A 552 5.80 -3.90 6.05
CA PRO A 552 6.77 -3.10 5.29
C PRO A 552 6.80 -1.61 5.68
N PRO A 553 7.98 -0.98 5.84
CA PRO A 553 8.13 0.42 6.25
C PRO A 553 7.23 1.40 5.50
N GLY A 554 6.85 2.49 6.17
CA GLY A 554 5.90 3.49 5.67
C GLY A 554 4.77 3.79 6.66
N PRO A 555 3.71 4.51 6.22
CA PRO A 555 2.65 4.99 7.09
C PRO A 555 1.52 3.96 7.33
N TYR A 556 0.95 4.03 8.52
CA TYR A 556 -0.10 3.17 9.03
C TYR A 556 -1.09 3.98 9.89
N MET A 557 -2.28 3.40 10.10
CA MET A 557 -3.26 3.81 11.08
C MET A 557 -3.38 2.73 12.15
N LEU A 558 -3.27 3.12 13.43
CA LEU A 558 -3.52 2.25 14.58
C LEU A 558 -4.96 2.46 15.06
N PHE A 559 -5.72 1.38 15.14
CA PHE A 559 -7.11 1.35 15.59
C PHE A 559 -7.28 0.51 16.85
N LEU A 560 -8.18 0.93 17.75
CA LEU A 560 -8.63 0.17 18.90
C LEU A 560 -10.02 -0.41 18.63
N ILE A 561 -10.26 -1.65 19.04
CA ILE A 561 -11.50 -2.39 18.77
C ILE A 561 -12.10 -2.85 20.10
N ALA A 562 -13.31 -2.37 20.39
CA ALA A 562 -14.04 -2.69 21.61
C ALA A 562 -14.69 -4.09 21.59
N ALA A 563 -15.06 -4.62 22.75
CA ALA A 563 -15.73 -5.91 22.90
C ALA A 563 -17.06 -5.98 22.13
N GLU A 564 -17.78 -4.86 22.01
CA GLU A 564 -18.99 -4.71 21.18
C GLU A 564 -18.72 -4.57 19.67
N GLY A 565 -17.46 -4.70 19.23
CA GLY A 565 -17.03 -4.58 17.84
C GLY A 565 -16.73 -3.15 17.37
N CYS A 566 -17.10 -2.11 18.13
CA CYS A 566 -16.91 -0.72 17.73
C CYS A 566 -15.42 -0.32 17.61
N VAL A 567 -15.10 0.41 16.54
CA VAL A 567 -13.73 0.77 16.13
C VAL A 567 -13.46 2.26 16.41
N SER A 568 -12.26 2.57 16.91
CA SER A 568 -11.80 3.94 17.15
C SER A 568 -11.65 4.77 15.87
N HIS A 569 -11.45 6.08 16.01
CA HIS A 569 -10.68 6.81 15.00
C HIS A 569 -9.24 6.27 14.99
N GLY A 570 -8.62 6.17 13.82
CA GLY A 570 -7.25 5.73 13.65
C GLY A 570 -6.26 6.82 14.09
N ALA A 571 -5.18 6.41 14.77
CA ALA A 571 -4.03 7.27 15.02
C ALA A 571 -2.94 6.98 13.98
N PHE A 572 -2.42 8.01 13.31
CA PHE A 572 -1.33 7.83 12.35
C PHE A 572 -0.01 7.49 13.03
N VAL A 573 0.63 6.43 12.54
CA VAL A 573 1.92 5.91 13.00
C VAL A 573 2.78 5.52 11.79
N ARG A 574 4.11 5.56 11.90
CA ARG A 574 5.04 5.16 10.82
C ARG A 574 6.03 4.09 11.30
N PHE A 575 6.35 3.14 10.44
CA PHE A 575 7.57 2.33 10.58
C PHE A 575 8.65 2.91 9.67
N ASP A 576 9.74 3.38 10.27
CA ASP A 576 10.90 3.83 9.50
C ASP A 576 11.65 2.62 8.91
N ALA A 577 12.41 2.82 7.82
CA ALA A 577 13.29 1.76 7.32
C ALA A 577 14.29 1.34 8.41
N PRO A 578 14.39 0.04 8.74
CA PRO A 578 15.10 -0.41 9.93
C PRO A 578 16.57 0.02 9.89
N ALA A 579 17.00 0.72 10.94
CA ALA A 579 18.40 1.10 11.11
C ALA A 579 19.25 -0.16 11.25
N ALA A 580 18.87 -1.07 12.15
CA ALA A 580 19.41 -2.41 12.27
C ALA A 580 18.33 -3.47 11.96
N ALA A 581 18.64 -4.45 11.10
CA ALA A 581 17.84 -5.64 10.89
C ALA A 581 18.71 -6.79 10.38
N VAL A 582 18.33 -8.03 10.72
CA VAL A 582 19.01 -9.25 10.27
C VAL A 582 17.96 -10.21 9.70
N ASP A 583 18.09 -10.49 8.41
CA ASP A 583 17.36 -11.55 7.72
C ASP A 583 18.12 -12.88 7.92
N ILE A 584 17.37 -13.97 8.07
CA ILE A 584 17.93 -15.33 8.18
C ILE A 584 17.18 -16.25 7.21
N SER A 585 17.92 -17.02 6.40
CA SER A 585 17.30 -18.04 5.55
C SER A 585 18.13 -19.32 5.43
N PRO A 586 17.55 -20.52 5.69
CA PRO A 586 16.19 -20.74 6.20
C PRO A 586 16.09 -20.44 7.71
N THR A 587 14.89 -20.12 8.17
CA THR A 587 14.55 -19.91 9.61
C THR A 587 14.57 -21.19 10.44
N ARG A 588 14.65 -22.36 9.79
CA ARG A 588 14.76 -23.70 10.38
C ARG A 588 15.59 -24.58 9.45
N VAL A 589 16.43 -25.45 10.01
CA VAL A 589 17.22 -26.42 9.24
C VAL A 589 16.69 -27.83 9.44
N ASN A 590 16.55 -28.56 8.34
CA ASN A 590 16.21 -29.98 8.33
C ASN A 590 17.23 -30.74 7.46
N PHE A 591 17.90 -31.70 8.07
CA PHE A 591 18.78 -32.64 7.37
C PHE A 591 18.01 -33.83 6.81
N GLY A 592 16.92 -34.23 7.46
CA GLY A 592 16.18 -35.46 7.19
C GLY A 592 16.93 -36.70 7.68
N ALA A 593 16.54 -37.85 7.15
CA ALA A 593 17.18 -39.13 7.39
C ALA A 593 18.60 -39.16 6.78
N THR A 594 19.61 -39.35 7.62
CA THR A 594 21.05 -39.41 7.25
C THR A 594 21.66 -40.68 7.86
N PRO A 595 22.35 -41.54 7.08
CA PRO A 595 22.97 -42.75 7.62
C PRO A 595 24.01 -42.46 8.71
N VAL A 596 24.04 -43.30 9.75
CA VAL A 596 25.04 -43.22 10.82
C VAL A 596 26.45 -43.39 10.24
N GLY A 597 27.31 -42.39 10.47
CA GLY A 597 28.67 -42.32 9.92
C GLY A 597 28.80 -41.59 8.57
N GLU A 598 27.69 -41.21 7.90
CA GLU A 598 27.73 -40.27 6.78
C GLU A 598 27.63 -38.81 7.25
N VAL A 599 27.98 -37.86 6.37
CA VAL A 599 27.91 -36.42 6.64
C VAL A 599 26.98 -35.76 5.64
N ALA A 600 25.90 -35.14 6.14
CA ALA A 600 25.03 -34.27 5.36
C ALA A 600 25.33 -32.80 5.68
N THR A 601 25.14 -31.90 4.69
CA THR A 601 25.43 -30.46 4.81
C THR A 601 24.21 -29.61 4.47
N ARG A 602 24.02 -28.50 5.19
CA ARG A 602 23.02 -27.44 4.95
C ARG A 602 23.66 -26.08 5.20
N THR A 603 23.04 -25.01 4.71
CA THR A 603 23.55 -23.64 4.86
C THR A 603 22.45 -22.72 5.36
N VAL A 604 22.80 -21.85 6.31
CA VAL A 604 21.96 -20.73 6.79
C VAL A 604 22.63 -19.43 6.40
N THR A 605 22.00 -18.67 5.51
CA THR A 605 22.46 -17.34 5.11
C THR A 605 21.95 -16.31 6.12
N LEU A 606 22.88 -15.58 6.74
CA LEU A 606 22.62 -14.40 7.57
C LEU A 606 22.85 -13.15 6.71
N ARG A 607 21.88 -12.25 6.66
CA ARG A 607 21.97 -11.01 5.87
C ARG A 607 21.67 -9.80 6.74
N ASN A 608 22.51 -8.77 6.66
CA ASN A 608 22.15 -7.47 7.22
C ASN A 608 21.12 -6.80 6.29
N SER A 609 19.85 -6.81 6.69
CA SER A 609 18.73 -6.16 5.99
C SER A 609 18.45 -4.73 6.48
N GLY A 610 19.21 -4.26 7.47
CA GLY A 610 19.20 -2.87 7.93
C GLY A 610 20.07 -1.92 7.09
N ARG A 611 20.25 -0.71 7.61
CA ARG A 611 21.03 0.38 7.01
C ARG A 611 22.37 0.64 7.73
N ASP A 612 22.42 0.33 9.02
CA ASP A 612 23.64 0.38 9.83
C ASP A 612 24.52 -0.85 9.61
N THR A 613 25.79 -0.74 9.99
CA THR A 613 26.71 -1.89 10.01
C THR A 613 26.54 -2.65 11.33
N LEU A 614 26.38 -3.98 11.26
CA LEU A 614 26.08 -4.83 12.41
C LEU A 614 27.23 -5.78 12.75
N THR A 615 27.36 -6.12 14.03
CA THR A 615 28.14 -7.28 14.47
C THR A 615 27.21 -8.48 14.55
N LEU A 616 27.59 -9.59 13.91
CA LEU A 616 26.94 -10.89 14.04
C LEU A 616 27.92 -11.87 14.72
N THR A 617 27.45 -12.57 15.75
CA THR A 617 28.22 -13.59 16.46
C THR A 617 27.45 -14.91 16.46
N VAL A 618 28.01 -15.93 15.81
CA VAL A 618 27.50 -17.31 15.82
C VAL A 618 28.15 -18.07 16.97
N SER A 619 27.35 -18.76 17.78
CA SER A 619 27.82 -19.57 18.90
C SER A 619 28.59 -20.82 18.45
N GLU A 620 29.33 -21.43 19.37
CA GLU A 620 29.82 -22.80 19.23
C GLU A 620 28.68 -23.80 18.93
N PRO A 621 28.98 -24.93 18.25
CA PRO A 621 27.99 -25.95 17.90
C PRO A 621 27.47 -26.77 19.10
N GLU A 622 26.22 -27.19 19.02
CA GLU A 622 25.52 -28.04 20.00
C GLU A 622 24.79 -29.24 19.32
N GLY A 623 24.40 -30.24 20.12
CA GLY A 623 23.39 -31.25 19.74
C GLY A 623 23.74 -32.28 18.66
N GLY A 624 25.03 -32.52 18.37
CA GLY A 624 25.47 -33.52 17.38
C GLY A 624 25.60 -32.98 15.94
N PHE A 625 25.57 -31.66 15.79
CA PHE A 625 25.86 -30.93 14.56
C PHE A 625 27.21 -30.21 14.70
N ALA A 626 27.79 -29.75 13.59
CA ALA A 626 29.02 -28.96 13.58
C ALA A 626 28.91 -27.78 12.61
N TRP A 627 29.44 -26.62 13.02
CA TRP A 627 29.58 -25.41 12.21
C TRP A 627 30.70 -24.55 12.79
N ASP A 628 31.26 -23.63 12.01
CA ASP A 628 32.28 -22.70 12.49
C ASP A 628 31.63 -21.57 13.33
N ALA A 629 32.09 -21.41 14.57
CA ALA A 629 31.77 -20.24 15.39
C ALA A 629 32.56 -19.01 14.92
N PHE A 630 31.93 -17.83 14.91
CA PHE A 630 32.59 -16.59 14.49
C PHE A 630 31.95 -15.35 15.12
N SER A 631 32.70 -14.24 15.15
CA SER A 631 32.16 -12.91 15.35
C SER A 631 32.70 -11.99 14.25
N ILE A 632 31.79 -11.37 13.48
CA ILE A 632 32.13 -10.60 12.27
C ILE A 632 31.29 -9.34 12.16
N THR A 633 31.85 -8.35 11.47
CA THR A 633 31.16 -7.11 11.09
C THR A 633 30.57 -7.24 9.68
N VAL A 634 29.32 -6.85 9.50
CA VAL A 634 28.52 -7.04 8.27
C VAL A 634 27.85 -5.72 7.91
N ARG A 635 28.19 -5.13 6.75
CA ARG A 635 27.57 -3.88 6.29
C ARG A 635 26.14 -4.12 5.79
N ALA A 636 25.36 -3.05 5.67
CA ALA A 636 24.03 -3.09 5.04
C ALA A 636 24.07 -3.80 3.68
N GLY A 637 23.21 -4.80 3.49
CA GLY A 637 23.13 -5.62 2.28
C GLY A 637 24.23 -6.68 2.13
N GLU A 638 25.18 -6.82 3.06
CA GLU A 638 26.14 -7.94 3.03
C GLU A 638 25.52 -9.22 3.62
N GLU A 639 25.88 -10.37 3.02
CA GLU A 639 25.40 -11.71 3.36
C GLU A 639 26.56 -12.63 3.79
N ARG A 640 26.29 -13.51 4.76
CA ARG A 640 27.29 -14.38 5.42
C ARG A 640 26.67 -15.75 5.68
N ASP A 641 27.25 -16.79 5.10
CA ASP A 641 26.75 -18.17 5.21
C ASP A 641 27.34 -18.91 6.41
N VAL A 642 26.47 -19.52 7.23
CA VAL A 642 26.83 -20.55 8.22
C VAL A 642 26.62 -21.91 7.57
N THR A 643 27.70 -22.66 7.36
CA THR A 643 27.61 -24.04 6.87
C THR A 643 27.51 -24.99 8.06
N ILE A 644 26.45 -25.81 8.07
CA ILE A 644 26.12 -26.74 9.13
C ILE A 644 26.26 -28.16 8.59
N HIS A 645 27.01 -28.98 9.31
CA HIS A 645 27.20 -30.39 9.07
C HIS A 645 26.42 -31.22 10.10
N PHE A 646 25.80 -32.30 9.64
CA PHE A 646 25.17 -33.31 10.47
C PHE A 646 25.86 -34.66 10.22
N ALA A 647 26.39 -35.26 11.29
CA ALA A 647 27.13 -36.52 11.24
C ALA A 647 26.65 -37.43 12.38
N PRO A 648 25.48 -38.09 12.24
CA PRO A 648 24.87 -38.85 13.33
C PRO A 648 25.75 -40.02 13.76
N LEU A 649 26.15 -40.04 15.03
CA LEU A 649 26.93 -41.12 15.65
C LEU A 649 26.06 -42.32 16.07
N GLY A 650 24.74 -42.19 16.00
CA GLY A 650 23.78 -43.23 16.36
C GLY A 650 22.37 -42.91 15.83
N PRO A 651 21.48 -43.91 15.72
CA PRO A 651 20.17 -43.75 15.11
C PRO A 651 19.19 -42.97 16.01
N GLY A 652 18.14 -42.41 15.39
CA GLY A 652 17.10 -41.62 16.05
C GLY A 652 17.23 -40.10 15.80
N THR A 653 16.31 -39.32 16.35
CA THR A 653 16.24 -37.87 16.13
C THR A 653 17.32 -37.10 16.92
N HIS A 654 18.02 -36.22 16.23
CA HIS A 654 18.98 -35.25 16.81
C HIS A 654 18.45 -33.83 16.58
N ALA A 655 18.64 -32.92 17.55
CA ALA A 655 18.16 -31.54 17.47
C ALA A 655 19.12 -30.57 18.18
N ALA A 656 19.19 -29.34 17.67
CA ALA A 656 20.07 -28.28 18.15
C ALA A 656 19.49 -26.88 17.82
N LEU A 657 20.04 -25.84 18.43
CA LEU A 657 19.77 -24.44 18.08
C LEU A 657 21.07 -23.77 17.61
N LEU A 658 21.12 -23.32 16.35
CA LEU A 658 22.13 -22.35 15.93
C LEU A 658 21.74 -21.00 16.54
N ARG A 659 22.53 -20.51 17.50
CA ARG A 659 22.29 -19.23 18.18
C ARG A 659 23.17 -18.16 17.56
N ILE A 660 22.54 -17.05 17.17
CA ILE A 660 23.19 -15.87 16.61
C ILE A 660 22.89 -14.68 17.52
N THR A 661 23.93 -14.11 18.13
CA THR A 661 23.84 -12.81 18.82
C THR A 661 24.08 -11.70 17.81
N THR A 662 23.31 -10.62 17.87
CA THR A 662 23.44 -9.47 16.94
C THR A 662 23.57 -8.15 17.70
N SER A 663 24.15 -7.14 17.06
CA SER A 663 24.14 -5.76 17.56
C SER A 663 22.84 -4.99 17.23
N ALA A 664 21.80 -5.64 16.70
CA ALA A 664 20.51 -5.01 16.45
C ALA A 664 19.71 -4.89 17.78
N PRO A 665 19.37 -3.68 18.25
CA PRO A 665 18.85 -3.48 19.61
C PRO A 665 17.46 -4.08 19.83
N ASN A 666 16.69 -4.29 18.77
CA ASN A 666 15.38 -4.94 18.79
C ASN A 666 15.44 -6.47 18.54
N LEU A 667 16.60 -7.00 18.15
CA LEU A 667 16.78 -8.41 17.80
C LEU A 667 18.16 -8.94 18.26
N PRO A 668 18.50 -8.82 19.56
CA PRO A 668 19.85 -9.08 20.07
C PRO A 668 20.24 -10.55 20.04
N GLN A 669 19.27 -11.47 19.99
CA GLN A 669 19.48 -12.91 19.87
C GLN A 669 18.47 -13.50 18.89
N LEU A 670 18.96 -14.39 18.04
CA LEU A 670 18.22 -15.15 17.03
C LEU A 670 18.57 -16.62 17.17
N GLU A 671 17.59 -17.50 16.99
CA GLU A 671 17.79 -18.95 17.09
C GLU A 671 17.18 -19.66 15.89
N VAL A 672 17.97 -20.50 15.23
CA VAL A 672 17.53 -21.33 14.10
C VAL A 672 17.44 -22.78 14.58
N PRO A 673 16.24 -23.35 14.72
CA PRO A 673 16.08 -24.75 15.10
C PRO A 673 16.64 -25.68 14.01
N ILE A 674 17.49 -26.60 14.41
CA ILE A 674 18.08 -27.65 13.57
C ILE A 674 17.51 -28.99 14.00
N HIS A 675 17.18 -29.86 13.04
CA HIS A 675 17.06 -31.29 13.32
C HIS A 675 17.51 -32.17 12.16
N GLY A 676 17.79 -33.43 12.50
CA GLY A 676 18.06 -34.52 11.57
C GLY A 676 17.72 -35.85 12.22
N GLU A 677 17.68 -36.92 11.43
CA GLU A 677 17.42 -38.28 11.93
C GLU A 677 18.58 -39.19 11.52
N GLY A 678 19.23 -39.81 12.50
CA GLY A 678 20.22 -40.84 12.25
C GLY A 678 19.53 -42.13 11.82
N MET A 679 19.88 -42.63 10.63
CA MET A 679 19.42 -43.94 10.16
C MET A 679 20.47 -45.00 10.45
N GLN A 680 20.04 -46.14 11.01
CA GLN A 680 20.92 -47.29 11.17
C GLN A 680 21.36 -47.78 9.78
N GLY A 681 22.67 -47.81 9.54
CA GLY A 681 23.22 -48.30 8.27
C GLY A 681 22.83 -49.76 8.01
N PRO A 682 22.80 -50.19 6.73
CA PRO A 682 22.42 -51.56 6.38
C PRO A 682 23.32 -52.57 7.09
N GLN A 683 22.72 -53.52 7.81
CA GLN A 683 23.44 -54.66 8.37
C GLN A 683 24.08 -55.45 7.21
N PRO A 684 25.40 -55.73 7.24
CA PRO A 684 25.98 -56.69 6.31
C PRO A 684 25.38 -58.07 6.56
N HIS A 685 24.91 -58.72 5.49
CA HIS A 685 24.33 -60.06 5.48
C HIS A 685 25.38 -61.17 5.45
#